data_AF-A0AA43UJI2-F1
#
_entry.id   AF-A0AA43UJI2-F1
#
_cell.length_a   1.000
_cell.length_b   1.000
_cell.length_c   1.000
_cell.angle_alpha   90.00
_cell.angle_beta   90.00
_cell.angle_gamma   90.00
#
_symmetry.space_group_name_H-M   'P 1'
#
loop_
_entity.id
_entity.type
_entity.pdbx_description
1 polymer ?
#
loop_
_entity_poly.entity_id
_entity_poly.type
_entity_poly.pdbx_seq_one_letter_code
_entity_poly.pdbx_strand_id
1 'polypeptide(L)'
;MKRFDRLLSAIESNNVCTLLACTDDVVTDAFRRLFIGTDGEFDTARSYYVLGGDSNFRSLFLWALRRFDSLDIDVPEPERPPAQGIYYPGRDCIGFDEYLGTLDPSRPNIGIMFYQKQWLTGNLGNIDGLIRAVERRGGNPVPVFLQTYEDPLSGAIGVKRVLREHLTRDGKPVLDAIIETMSFSQTLIATPGCGEQVSDDNFFASYGVPVLQSMTPMADLATWRADINGLTPSEVAFDVAHPEFDGQIITVPSCTTERMPDGSRVYVAMDDRDDRVADIACMWAGLRRTANPDRKVAVLLYMYPPKTANAGGAAGLDTFASVVNVLHRMRDDGYDVGDTIPETPRELVELLLSGLTNDTDWLSDEDVARRSLDILSVEDYNRWYLQLSEAARSRIEDGWGKPPGEFYTADGGIMIPGAVFGNVLVGFQPDRGRDIQKSYHDPHTVMPHQYLGYYRWLRHVFGAQAVIHVGTHGTLEWLPGKSVALSGDCCPDYVLDSIPDIYPYVIGNPGEGIQAKRRAAAVIVDHMIPVMTRAGGYDEILELEGAIQKYMDAGTQGQAESRSMILAKLREIVGRMELYSDMKLDPGCTDAEFAEGIDDLYDYVVEVKGNLIKDGLHILGVPPEGDLMAESVYSLTRLDNGDVPSLRGSVAGCLGYDIQELIADPSARAADGRLNGEVLDEVEGRDTELIREMMDAGFD
;
A
#
# COMPACT_ATOMS: atom_id res chain seq x y z
N MET A 1 1.03 18.23 36.82
CA MET A 1 1.89 17.06 37.10
C MET A 1 1.32 15.87 36.34
N LYS A 2 2.11 15.20 35.47
CA LYS A 2 1.62 14.07 34.67
C LYS A 2 1.20 12.93 35.62
N ARG A 3 0.33 12.01 35.18
CA ARG A 3 -0.17 10.90 36.03
C ARG A 3 0.98 10.06 36.61
N PHE A 4 2.04 9.84 35.83
CA PHE A 4 3.22 9.10 36.26
C PHE A 4 4.04 9.82 37.34
N ASP A 5 4.27 11.12 37.20
CA ASP A 5 4.96 11.92 38.22
C ASP A 5 4.22 11.85 39.58
N ARG A 6 2.88 11.85 39.56
CA ARG A 6 2.06 11.66 40.77
C ARG A 6 2.25 10.30 41.41
N LEU A 7 2.37 9.25 40.60
CA LEU A 7 2.66 7.90 41.08
C LEU A 7 4.05 7.84 41.69
N LEU A 8 5.07 8.37 41.01
CA LEU A 8 6.45 8.43 41.51
C LEU A 8 6.54 9.17 42.85
N SER A 9 5.98 10.38 42.94
CA SER A 9 5.96 11.14 44.19
C SER A 9 5.25 10.38 45.31
N ALA A 10 4.17 9.66 45.00
CA ALA A 10 3.46 8.85 46.00
C ALA A 10 4.29 7.63 46.45
N ILE A 11 4.95 6.92 45.54
CA ILE A 11 5.85 5.79 45.86
C ILE A 11 6.96 6.26 46.80
N GLU A 12 7.64 7.36 46.42
CA GLU A 12 8.75 7.92 47.18
C GLU A 12 8.30 8.45 48.55
N SER A 13 7.16 9.13 48.62
CA SER A 13 6.66 9.69 49.89
C SER A 13 6.17 8.64 50.87
N ASN A 14 5.70 7.49 50.38
CA ASN A 14 5.18 6.40 51.23
C ASN A 14 6.19 5.25 51.41
N ASN A 15 7.39 5.36 50.83
CA ASN A 15 8.46 4.37 50.92
C ASN A 15 8.00 2.95 50.54
N VAL A 16 7.24 2.84 49.44
CA VAL A 16 6.70 1.56 48.96
C VAL A 16 7.75 0.86 48.09
N CYS A 17 8.12 -0.38 48.45
CA CYS A 17 8.99 -1.20 47.60
C CYS A 17 8.30 -1.43 46.24
N THR A 18 8.93 -0.94 45.17
CA THR A 18 8.32 -0.96 43.84
C THR A 18 9.25 -1.62 42.84
N LEU A 19 8.78 -2.69 42.21
CA LEU A 19 9.36 -3.24 40.98
C LEU A 19 8.67 -2.58 39.79
N LEU A 20 9.38 -1.71 39.07
CA LEU A 20 8.92 -1.13 37.82
C LEU A 20 9.67 -1.83 36.69
N ALA A 21 8.94 -2.55 35.84
CA ALA A 21 9.50 -3.27 34.71
C ALA A 21 9.00 -2.66 33.39
N CYS A 22 9.92 -2.53 32.44
CA CYS A 22 9.71 -2.08 31.07
C CYS A 22 10.36 -3.09 30.12
N THR A 23 9.95 -3.11 28.85
CA THR A 23 10.66 -3.87 27.80
C THR A 23 12.05 -3.31 27.51
N ASP A 24 12.33 -2.08 27.93
CA ASP A 24 13.66 -1.47 27.87
C ASP A 24 14.35 -1.61 29.24
N ASP A 25 15.45 -2.37 29.27
CA ASP A 25 16.26 -2.59 30.47
C ASP A 25 16.87 -1.29 31.01
N VAL A 26 17.22 -0.33 30.15
CA VAL A 26 17.77 0.97 30.58
C VAL A 26 16.71 1.74 31.37
N VAL A 27 15.45 1.68 30.92
CA VAL A 27 14.33 2.31 31.62
C VAL A 27 14.07 1.59 32.94
N THR A 28 14.05 0.25 32.94
CA THR A 28 13.88 -0.56 34.16
C THR A 28 14.96 -0.21 35.21
N ASP A 29 16.21 -0.15 34.78
CA ASP A 29 17.37 0.15 35.63
C ASP A 29 17.36 1.59 36.15
N ALA A 30 16.87 2.55 35.35
CA ALA A 30 16.70 3.94 35.79
C ALA A 30 15.75 4.06 37.01
N PHE A 31 14.85 3.10 37.20
CA PHE A 31 13.92 3.04 38.33
C PHE A 31 14.32 2.01 39.40
N ARG A 32 15.49 1.35 39.28
CA ARG A 32 16.03 0.38 40.26
C ARG A 32 15.99 0.90 41.70
N ARG A 33 16.25 2.20 41.89
CA ARG A 33 16.24 2.87 43.20
C ARG A 33 14.89 2.82 43.95
N LEU A 34 13.78 2.55 43.25
CA LEU A 34 12.45 2.42 43.84
C LEU A 34 12.21 1.05 44.49
N PHE A 35 13.06 0.06 44.18
CA PHE A 35 12.99 -1.27 44.76
C PHE A 35 13.82 -1.34 46.05
N ILE A 36 13.16 -1.71 47.15
CA ILE A 36 13.77 -1.86 48.47
C ILE A 36 14.25 -3.30 48.62
N GLY A 37 15.56 -3.51 48.41
CA GLY A 37 16.20 -4.81 48.50
C GLY A 37 17.60 -4.82 47.87
N THR A 38 18.30 -5.92 48.04
CA THR A 38 19.58 -6.21 47.36
C THR A 38 19.39 -6.36 45.85
N ASP A 39 20.47 -6.26 45.08
CA ASP A 39 20.41 -6.46 43.62
C ASP A 39 19.98 -7.89 43.26
N GLY A 40 20.45 -8.90 44.00
CA GLY A 40 19.99 -10.28 43.78
C GLY A 40 18.50 -10.47 44.03
N GLU A 41 17.93 -9.79 45.03
CA GLU A 41 16.48 -9.78 45.28
C GLU A 41 15.71 -9.08 44.15
N PHE A 42 16.23 -7.97 43.64
CA PHE A 42 15.67 -7.26 42.49
C PHE A 42 15.68 -8.15 41.23
N ASP A 43 16.82 -8.77 40.93
CA ASP A 43 16.99 -9.64 39.77
C ASP A 43 16.08 -10.87 39.84
N THR A 44 15.89 -11.44 41.04
CA THR A 44 14.97 -12.56 41.26
C THR A 44 13.53 -12.13 41.02
N ALA A 45 13.09 -11.02 41.61
CA ALA A 45 11.74 -10.49 41.41
C ALA A 45 11.47 -10.11 39.96
N ARG A 46 12.47 -9.48 39.30
CA ARG A 46 12.45 -9.17 37.87
C ARG A 46 12.36 -10.43 37.02
N SER A 47 13.10 -11.48 37.36
CA SER A 47 13.08 -12.76 36.63
C SER A 47 11.69 -13.40 36.66
N TYR A 48 11.01 -13.44 37.81
CA TYR A 48 9.63 -13.94 37.85
C TYR A 48 8.69 -13.12 36.95
N TYR A 49 8.84 -11.80 36.94
CA TYR A 49 8.00 -10.92 36.13
C TYR A 49 8.25 -11.09 34.63
N VAL A 50 9.52 -11.08 34.21
CA VAL A 50 9.92 -11.15 32.80
C VAL A 50 9.66 -12.54 32.21
N LEU A 51 9.97 -13.60 32.96
CA LEU A 51 9.71 -14.97 32.50
C LEU A 51 8.21 -15.28 32.42
N GLY A 52 7.40 -14.64 33.26
CA GLY A 52 5.94 -14.71 33.21
C GLY A 52 5.37 -16.12 33.44
N GLY A 53 4.06 -16.27 33.24
CA GLY A 53 3.34 -17.51 33.52
C GLY A 53 2.92 -17.67 34.98
N ASP A 54 1.88 -18.48 35.21
CA ASP A 54 1.22 -18.59 36.51
C ASP A 54 2.15 -19.05 37.64
N SER A 55 3.04 -20.00 37.36
CA SER A 55 4.05 -20.50 38.33
C SER A 55 4.97 -19.38 38.81
N ASN A 56 5.45 -18.54 37.89
CA ASN A 56 6.35 -17.43 38.24
C ASN A 56 5.62 -16.30 38.94
N PHE A 57 4.42 -15.92 38.49
CA PHE A 57 3.63 -14.90 39.20
C PHE A 57 3.27 -15.36 40.62
N ARG A 58 2.90 -16.63 40.79
CA ARG A 58 2.69 -17.21 42.12
C ARG A 58 3.97 -17.12 42.96
N SER A 59 5.12 -17.47 42.40
CA SER A 59 6.41 -17.43 43.09
C SER A 59 6.83 -16.00 43.44
N LEU A 60 6.50 -15.00 42.61
CA LEU A 60 6.70 -13.58 42.93
C LEU A 60 5.86 -13.14 44.15
N PHE A 61 4.61 -13.58 44.25
CA PHE A 61 3.78 -13.29 45.43
C PHE A 61 4.30 -14.01 46.68
N LEU A 62 4.71 -15.28 46.56
CA LEU A 62 5.34 -16.02 47.68
C LEU A 62 6.64 -15.34 48.13
N TRP A 63 7.47 -14.89 47.18
CA TRP A 63 8.67 -14.11 47.45
C TRP A 63 8.34 -12.83 48.23
N ALA A 64 7.32 -12.08 47.79
CA ALA A 64 6.91 -10.84 48.46
C ALA A 64 6.39 -11.09 49.88
N LEU A 65 5.54 -12.10 50.08
CA LEU A 65 5.01 -12.50 51.39
C LEU A 65 6.14 -12.94 52.35
N ARG A 66 7.12 -13.71 51.85
CA ARG A 66 8.30 -14.09 52.64
C ARG A 66 9.11 -12.86 53.02
N ARG A 67 9.30 -11.93 52.07
CA ARG A 67 10.20 -10.79 52.25
C ARG A 67 9.63 -9.68 53.13
N PHE A 68 8.35 -9.37 52.98
CA PHE A 68 7.72 -8.21 53.62
C PHE A 68 6.83 -8.59 54.80
N ASP A 69 6.20 -9.77 54.79
CA ASP A 69 5.35 -10.25 55.88
C ASP A 69 6.05 -11.27 56.78
N SER A 70 7.31 -11.61 56.47
CA SER A 70 8.15 -12.56 57.22
C SER A 70 7.49 -13.94 57.39
N LEU A 71 6.69 -14.36 56.41
CA LEU A 71 6.09 -15.69 56.40
C LEU A 71 7.16 -16.76 56.14
N ASP A 72 7.10 -17.86 56.90
CA ASP A 72 7.94 -19.04 56.68
C ASP A 72 7.33 -19.90 55.57
N ILE A 73 7.63 -19.52 54.33
CA ILE A 73 7.13 -20.17 53.11
C ILE A 73 8.28 -20.44 52.15
N ASP A 74 8.21 -21.59 51.48
CA ASP A 74 9.12 -21.93 50.41
C ASP A 74 8.82 -21.10 49.16
N VAL A 75 9.86 -20.61 48.51
CA VAL A 75 9.78 -19.76 47.32
C VAL A 75 10.50 -20.51 46.21
N PRO A 76 9.78 -21.14 45.27
CA PRO A 76 10.40 -21.83 44.14
C PRO A 76 11.22 -20.88 43.28
N GLU A 77 12.38 -21.32 42.79
CA GLU A 77 13.21 -20.54 41.86
C GLU A 77 12.47 -20.19 40.55
N PRO A 78 12.87 -19.12 39.84
CA PRO A 78 12.22 -18.73 38.58
C PRO A 78 12.26 -19.86 37.53
N GLU A 79 11.09 -20.23 37.02
CA GLU A 79 10.93 -21.21 35.96
C GLU A 79 11.04 -20.51 34.60
N ARG A 80 11.75 -21.13 33.65
CA ARG A 80 11.83 -20.60 32.27
C ARG A 80 10.83 -21.33 31.38
N PRO A 81 9.64 -20.75 31.11
CA PRO A 81 8.74 -21.36 30.16
C PRO A 81 9.34 -21.31 28.74
N PRO A 82 8.94 -22.20 27.82
CA PRO A 82 9.38 -22.17 26.43
C PRO A 82 9.16 -20.77 25.83
N ALA A 83 10.23 -20.14 25.33
CA ALA A 83 10.17 -18.82 24.70
C ALA A 83 9.58 -18.85 23.28
N GLN A 84 9.66 -20.01 22.63
CA GLN A 84 9.08 -20.30 21.33
C GLN A 84 8.71 -21.77 21.22
N GLY A 85 7.76 -22.10 20.34
CA GLY A 85 7.36 -23.48 20.09
C GLY A 85 6.10 -23.57 19.23
N ILE A 86 5.64 -24.81 19.02
CA ILE A 86 4.38 -25.06 18.36
C ILE A 86 3.27 -25.26 19.39
N TYR A 87 2.14 -24.59 19.16
CA TYR A 87 0.90 -24.81 19.89
C TYR A 87 -0.05 -25.68 19.07
N TYR A 88 -0.77 -26.59 19.73
CA TYR A 88 -1.96 -27.22 19.17
C TYR A 88 -2.95 -27.51 20.30
N PRO A 89 -4.27 -27.30 20.11
CA PRO A 89 -5.26 -27.44 21.17
C PRO A 89 -5.20 -28.78 21.91
N GLY A 90 -5.20 -28.72 23.24
CA GLY A 90 -5.16 -29.89 24.11
C GLY A 90 -3.79 -30.56 24.25
N ARG A 91 -2.71 -29.95 23.75
CA ARG A 91 -1.33 -30.39 23.93
C ARG A 91 -0.51 -29.29 24.59
N ASP A 92 0.52 -29.68 25.34
CA ASP A 92 1.56 -28.77 25.82
C ASP A 92 2.41 -28.27 24.64
N CYS A 93 3.46 -27.48 24.91
CA CYS A 93 4.41 -27.04 23.89
C CYS A 93 4.99 -28.23 23.11
N ILE A 94 4.84 -28.21 21.78
CA ILE A 94 5.35 -29.23 20.86
C ILE A 94 6.62 -28.71 20.20
N GLY A 95 7.63 -29.57 20.04
CA GLY A 95 8.84 -29.24 19.29
C GLY A 95 8.56 -29.04 17.79
N PHE A 96 9.29 -28.14 17.13
CA PHE A 96 9.14 -27.87 15.70
C PHE A 96 9.29 -29.12 14.83
N ASP A 97 10.39 -29.87 14.99
CA ASP A 97 10.67 -31.07 14.18
C ASP A 97 9.60 -32.16 14.38
N GLU A 98 9.14 -32.33 15.62
CA GLU A 98 8.09 -33.28 15.97
C GLU A 98 6.78 -32.93 15.26
N TYR A 99 6.35 -31.67 15.37
CA TYR A 99 5.09 -31.23 14.77
C TYR A 99 5.15 -31.25 13.24
N LEU A 100 6.21 -30.67 12.66
CA LEU A 100 6.39 -30.58 11.21
C LEU A 100 6.44 -31.97 10.55
N GLY A 101 6.97 -32.98 11.26
CA GLY A 101 6.95 -34.38 10.82
C GLY A 101 5.56 -35.02 10.74
N THR A 102 4.52 -34.39 11.30
CA THR A 102 3.14 -34.89 11.26
C THR A 102 2.29 -34.30 10.14
N LEU A 103 2.79 -33.27 9.45
CA LEU A 103 2.03 -32.54 8.44
C LEU A 103 1.84 -33.35 7.17
N ASP A 104 0.69 -33.17 6.50
CA ASP A 104 0.41 -33.79 5.21
C ASP A 104 1.14 -33.01 4.10
N PRO A 105 2.14 -33.60 3.42
CA PRO A 105 2.94 -32.88 2.41
C PRO A 105 2.13 -32.43 1.18
N SER A 106 0.93 -32.99 0.95
CA SER A 106 0.06 -32.59 -0.15
C SER A 106 -0.64 -31.25 0.08
N ARG A 107 -0.80 -30.86 1.35
CA ARG A 107 -1.49 -29.64 1.79
C ARG A 107 -0.51 -28.47 1.97
N PRO A 108 -0.96 -27.22 1.76
CA PRO A 108 -0.12 -26.06 2.03
C PRO A 108 0.09 -25.85 3.52
N ASN A 109 1.31 -25.48 3.93
CA ASN A 109 1.64 -25.19 5.33
C ASN A 109 1.39 -23.71 5.63
N ILE A 110 0.45 -23.41 6.52
CA ILE A 110 0.05 -22.04 6.89
C ILE A 110 0.57 -21.74 8.30
N GLY A 111 1.57 -20.89 8.40
CA GLY A 111 2.05 -20.40 9.70
C GLY A 111 0.99 -19.53 10.37
N ILE A 112 0.79 -19.68 11.68
CA ILE A 112 0.00 -18.76 12.49
C ILE A 112 0.93 -18.23 13.58
N MET A 113 1.44 -17.01 13.42
CA MET A 113 2.39 -16.40 14.34
C MET A 113 1.68 -15.56 15.38
N PHE A 114 2.04 -15.77 16.65
CA PHE A 114 1.44 -15.05 17.77
C PHE A 114 2.39 -14.93 18.96
N TYR A 115 2.10 -13.99 19.85
CA TYR A 115 2.96 -13.74 21.01
C TYR A 115 2.97 -14.92 21.98
N GLN A 116 4.16 -15.29 22.46
CA GLN A 116 4.36 -16.24 23.57
C GLN A 116 3.48 -15.92 24.79
N LYS A 117 3.26 -14.62 25.06
CA LYS A 117 2.40 -14.19 26.17
C LYS A 117 0.98 -14.73 26.06
N GLN A 118 0.40 -14.83 24.85
CA GLN A 118 -0.95 -15.40 24.68
C GLN A 118 -0.97 -16.88 25.05
N TRP A 119 0.09 -17.61 24.71
CA TRP A 119 0.27 -19.01 25.11
C TRP A 119 0.38 -19.15 26.63
N LEU A 120 1.22 -18.33 27.28
CA LEU A 120 1.41 -18.36 28.73
C LEU A 120 0.12 -18.06 29.51
N THR A 121 -0.74 -17.15 29.00
CA THR A 121 -2.00 -16.78 29.67
C THR A 121 -3.17 -17.66 29.25
N GLY A 122 -2.98 -18.60 28.32
CA GLY A 122 -4.06 -19.41 27.74
C GLY A 122 -5.10 -18.60 26.95
N ASN A 123 -4.80 -17.35 26.60
CA ASN A 123 -5.70 -16.47 25.86
C ASN A 123 -5.60 -16.74 24.35
N LEU A 124 -6.01 -17.94 23.93
CA LEU A 124 -5.73 -18.53 22.61
C LEU A 124 -6.97 -18.68 21.72
N GLY A 125 -8.10 -18.07 22.09
CA GLY A 125 -9.36 -18.27 21.38
C GLY A 125 -9.29 -17.96 19.88
N ASN A 126 -8.59 -16.88 19.51
CA ASN A 126 -8.32 -16.50 18.12
C ASN A 126 -7.43 -17.53 17.38
N ILE A 127 -6.41 -18.05 18.05
CA ILE A 127 -5.51 -19.06 17.49
C ILE A 127 -6.26 -20.36 17.23
N ASP A 128 -7.11 -20.78 18.16
CA ASP A 128 -7.96 -21.96 18.00
C ASP A 128 -8.94 -21.80 16.81
N GLY A 129 -9.49 -20.60 16.63
CA GLY A 129 -10.35 -20.25 15.49
C GLY A 129 -9.62 -20.39 14.16
N LEU A 130 -8.45 -19.77 14.04
CA LEU A 130 -7.59 -19.82 12.86
C LEU A 130 -7.11 -21.23 12.53
N ILE A 131 -6.74 -22.05 13.53
CA ILE A 131 -6.36 -23.45 13.33
C ILE A 131 -7.50 -24.21 12.64
N ARG A 132 -8.71 -24.12 13.20
CA ARG A 132 -9.89 -24.80 12.63
C ARG A 132 -10.21 -24.29 11.22
N ALA A 133 -10.08 -22.98 10.99
CA ALA A 133 -10.34 -22.37 9.68
C ALA A 133 -9.35 -22.85 8.61
N VAL A 134 -8.05 -22.86 8.91
CA VAL A 134 -7.01 -23.38 8.00
C VAL A 134 -7.27 -24.87 7.68
N GLU A 135 -7.62 -25.67 8.68
CA GLU A 135 -7.93 -27.08 8.47
C GLU A 135 -9.14 -27.29 7.54
N ARG A 136 -10.21 -26.50 7.72
CA ARG A 136 -11.41 -26.53 6.86
C ARG A 136 -11.10 -26.13 5.41
N ARG A 137 -10.13 -25.23 5.21
CA ARG A 137 -9.67 -24.79 3.88
C ARG A 137 -8.65 -25.73 3.24
N GLY A 138 -8.34 -26.85 3.90
CA GLY A 138 -7.43 -27.85 3.35
C GLY A 138 -5.95 -27.51 3.54
N GLY A 139 -5.59 -26.54 4.37
CA GLY A 139 -4.20 -26.24 4.75
C GLY A 139 -3.77 -26.98 6.03
N ASN A 140 -2.46 -27.15 6.23
CA ASN A 140 -1.87 -27.57 7.49
C ASN A 140 -1.62 -26.33 8.36
N PRO A 141 -2.30 -26.16 9.51
CA PRO A 141 -1.96 -25.07 10.42
C PRO A 141 -0.59 -25.33 11.05
N VAL A 142 0.24 -24.30 11.19
CA VAL A 142 1.52 -24.35 11.92
C VAL A 142 1.52 -23.20 12.94
N PRO A 143 0.93 -23.40 14.14
CA PRO A 143 0.75 -22.34 15.12
C PRO A 143 2.04 -22.14 15.91
N VAL A 144 2.73 -21.03 15.67
CA VAL A 144 4.03 -20.72 16.26
C VAL A 144 3.85 -19.59 17.28
N PHE A 145 4.08 -19.89 18.55
CA PHE A 145 4.25 -18.85 19.54
C PHE A 145 5.73 -18.49 19.67
N LEU A 146 6.05 -17.21 19.83
CA LEU A 146 7.42 -16.72 20.01
C LEU A 146 7.48 -15.35 20.70
N GLN A 147 8.67 -14.94 21.12
CA GLN A 147 9.00 -13.54 21.33
C GLN A 147 9.75 -13.00 20.11
N THR A 148 9.41 -11.78 19.68
CA THR A 148 9.93 -11.19 18.43
C THR A 148 11.44 -10.95 18.48
N TYR A 149 11.96 -10.48 19.62
CA TYR A 149 13.37 -10.15 19.82
C TYR A 149 14.14 -11.28 20.54
N GLU A 150 15.47 -11.23 20.46
CA GLU A 150 16.34 -12.14 21.21
C GLU A 150 16.43 -11.72 22.68
N ASP A 151 16.15 -12.63 23.60
CA ASP A 151 16.25 -12.39 25.04
C ASP A 151 16.95 -13.55 25.74
N PRO A 152 18.19 -13.35 26.24
CA PRO A 152 18.92 -14.38 26.98
C PRO A 152 18.24 -14.83 28.29
N LEU A 153 17.43 -13.98 28.92
CA LEU A 153 16.77 -14.30 30.18
C LEU A 153 15.68 -15.35 29.97
N SER A 154 14.75 -15.10 29.03
CA SER A 154 13.72 -16.07 28.64
C SER A 154 14.27 -17.21 27.77
N GLY A 155 15.39 -17.00 27.08
CA GLY A 155 15.91 -17.92 26.07
C GLY A 155 15.26 -17.75 24.69
N ALA A 156 14.58 -16.63 24.46
CA ALA A 156 14.02 -16.29 23.17
C ALA A 156 15.12 -16.09 22.13
N ILE A 157 14.97 -16.75 20.99
CA ILE A 157 15.89 -16.61 19.86
C ILE A 157 15.40 -15.60 18.81
N GLY A 158 14.25 -14.96 19.03
CA GLY A 158 13.67 -14.00 18.10
C GLY A 158 13.06 -14.63 16.84
N VAL A 159 12.15 -13.88 16.20
CA VAL A 159 11.40 -14.35 15.02
C VAL A 159 12.31 -14.70 13.84
N LYS A 160 13.37 -13.91 13.60
CA LYS A 160 14.34 -14.12 12.52
C LYS A 160 15.01 -15.49 12.62
N ARG A 161 15.44 -15.89 13.81
CA ARG A 161 16.08 -17.20 14.02
C ARG A 161 15.07 -18.32 14.03
N VAL A 162 13.85 -18.12 14.53
CA VAL A 162 12.77 -19.13 14.40
C VAL A 162 12.51 -19.47 12.93
N LEU A 163 12.34 -18.46 12.08
CA LEU A 163 12.15 -18.63 10.64
C LEU A 163 13.32 -19.41 9.99
N ARG A 164 14.55 -19.00 10.30
CA ARG A 164 15.78 -19.55 9.70
C ARG A 164 16.13 -20.95 10.21
N GLU A 165 16.03 -21.19 11.52
CA GLU A 165 16.55 -22.38 12.20
C GLU A 165 15.50 -23.49 12.30
N HIS A 166 14.21 -23.15 12.40
CA HIS A 166 13.13 -24.11 12.62
C HIS A 166 12.14 -24.23 11.45
N LEU A 167 11.94 -23.16 10.69
CA LEU A 167 10.95 -23.11 9.61
C LEU A 167 11.59 -23.03 8.21
N THR A 168 12.90 -23.27 8.10
CA THR A 168 13.62 -23.40 6.83
C THR A 168 14.25 -24.78 6.72
N ARG A 169 14.10 -25.44 5.57
CA ARG A 169 14.75 -26.73 5.25
C ARG A 169 15.42 -26.62 3.89
N ASP A 170 16.69 -27.04 3.81
CA ASP A 170 17.48 -27.00 2.56
C ASP A 170 17.46 -25.64 1.85
N GLY A 171 17.50 -24.55 2.65
CA GLY A 171 17.45 -23.17 2.15
C GLY A 171 16.08 -22.74 1.62
N LYS A 172 15.02 -23.53 1.83
CA LYS A 172 13.65 -23.21 1.40
C LYS A 172 12.70 -23.06 2.60
N PRO A 173 11.72 -22.16 2.51
CA PRO A 173 10.62 -22.08 3.48
C PRO A 173 9.88 -23.40 3.64
N VAL A 174 9.59 -23.77 4.89
CA VAL A 174 8.67 -24.87 5.21
C VAL A 174 7.22 -24.41 5.05
N LEU A 175 6.96 -23.14 5.31
CA LEU A 175 5.64 -22.52 5.20
C LEU A 175 5.39 -22.07 3.76
N ASP A 176 4.12 -22.09 3.35
CA ASP A 176 3.68 -21.56 2.06
C ASP A 176 3.08 -20.14 2.19
N ALA A 177 2.54 -19.80 3.37
CA ALA A 177 2.09 -18.47 3.76
C ALA A 177 2.12 -18.33 5.30
N ILE A 178 2.09 -17.10 5.81
CA ILE A 178 2.05 -16.77 7.25
C ILE A 178 0.84 -15.90 7.53
N ILE A 179 0.03 -16.28 8.51
CA ILE A 179 -0.94 -15.41 9.18
C ILE A 179 -0.23 -14.83 10.41
N GLU A 180 0.03 -13.52 10.39
CA GLU A 180 0.60 -12.78 11.50
C GLU A 180 -0.53 -12.15 12.33
N THR A 181 -0.57 -12.46 13.62
CA THR A 181 -1.56 -11.89 14.55
C THR A 181 -0.91 -10.95 15.58
N MET A 182 0.40 -10.73 15.50
CA MET A 182 1.12 -9.81 16.36
C MET A 182 0.99 -8.38 15.85
N SER A 183 0.77 -7.46 16.78
CA SER A 183 0.77 -6.03 16.51
C SER A 183 2.20 -5.51 16.28
N PHE A 184 2.29 -4.31 15.73
CA PHE A 184 3.51 -3.56 15.41
C PHE A 184 4.36 -4.22 14.31
N SER A 185 5.39 -3.50 13.87
CA SER A 185 6.37 -3.99 12.91
C SER A 185 7.29 -4.99 13.61
N GLN A 186 7.30 -6.22 13.11
CA GLN A 186 8.18 -7.26 13.61
C GLN A 186 9.63 -7.01 13.16
N THR A 187 9.85 -6.37 12.01
CA THR A 187 11.21 -6.04 11.53
C THR A 187 11.88 -4.97 12.40
N LEU A 188 11.12 -3.96 12.84
CA LEU A 188 11.62 -2.93 13.77
C LEU A 188 11.80 -3.46 15.19
N ILE A 189 10.88 -4.32 15.67
CA ILE A 189 10.97 -4.87 17.04
C ILE A 189 12.07 -5.92 17.17
N ALA A 190 12.32 -6.73 16.14
CA ALA A 190 13.30 -7.81 16.21
C ALA A 190 14.75 -7.32 16.41
N THR A 191 15.04 -6.08 16.02
CA THR A 191 16.34 -5.43 16.25
C THR A 191 16.15 -4.11 17.00
N PRO A 192 15.91 -4.14 18.33
CA PRO A 192 15.67 -2.93 19.10
C PRO A 192 16.85 -1.95 18.99
N GLY A 193 16.60 -0.76 18.45
CA GLY A 193 17.55 0.36 18.30
C GLY A 193 16.86 1.70 18.55
N CYS A 194 17.52 2.84 18.26
CA CYS A 194 17.00 4.20 18.53
C CYS A 194 15.76 4.62 17.71
N GLY A 195 15.18 3.73 16.91
CA GLY A 195 13.99 4.01 16.08
C GLY A 195 14.26 4.86 14.83
N GLU A 196 15.53 5.18 14.55
CA GLU A 196 15.94 5.98 13.39
C GLU A 196 16.38 5.15 12.18
N GLN A 197 16.56 3.84 12.34
CA GLN A 197 16.99 2.95 11.26
C GLN A 197 15.86 1.98 10.90
N VAL A 198 15.29 2.18 9.71
CA VAL A 198 14.55 1.11 9.03
C VAL A 198 15.58 -0.01 8.80
N SER A 199 15.31 -1.20 9.36
CA SER A 199 16.22 -2.34 9.17
C SER A 199 16.30 -2.68 7.69
N ASP A 200 17.48 -2.53 7.07
CA ASP A 200 17.74 -3.00 5.69
C ASP A 200 17.51 -4.52 5.54
N ASP A 201 17.44 -5.24 6.66
CA ASP A 201 17.21 -6.67 6.74
C ASP A 201 15.74 -6.96 7.07
N ASN A 202 14.88 -7.01 6.03
CA ASN A 202 13.54 -7.54 6.13
C ASN A 202 13.58 -9.08 6.05
N PHE A 203 13.50 -9.74 7.21
CA PHE A 203 13.56 -11.19 7.28
C PHE A 203 12.32 -11.89 6.68
N PHE A 204 11.17 -11.22 6.56
CA PHE A 204 10.01 -11.77 5.85
C PHE A 204 10.27 -11.82 4.34
N ALA A 205 10.85 -10.75 3.78
CA ALA A 205 11.28 -10.71 2.39
C ALA A 205 12.33 -11.80 2.09
N SER A 206 13.30 -11.98 2.99
CA SER A 206 14.33 -13.03 2.88
C SER A 206 13.76 -14.45 2.99
N TYR A 207 12.73 -14.65 3.83
CA TYR A 207 12.02 -15.92 3.92
C TYR A 207 11.17 -16.17 2.66
N GLY A 208 10.57 -15.14 2.06
CA GLY A 208 10.04 -15.21 0.70
C GLY A 208 8.71 -15.95 0.56
N VAL A 209 7.80 -15.75 1.53
CA VAL A 209 6.40 -16.21 1.47
C VAL A 209 5.43 -15.06 1.80
N PRO A 210 4.17 -15.11 1.35
CA PRO A 210 3.17 -14.10 1.71
C PRO A 210 2.93 -14.06 3.22
N VAL A 211 2.92 -12.85 3.79
CA VAL A 211 2.63 -12.60 5.21
C VAL A 211 1.35 -11.78 5.29
N LEU A 212 0.34 -12.30 5.96
CA LEU A 212 -1.01 -11.76 6.05
C LEU A 212 -1.23 -11.25 7.47
N GLN A 213 -1.36 -9.94 7.63
CA GLN A 213 -1.70 -9.35 8.93
C GLN A 213 -3.18 -9.59 9.22
N SER A 214 -3.46 -10.26 10.33
CA SER A 214 -4.80 -10.42 10.90
C SER A 214 -4.90 -9.66 12.21
N MET A 215 -5.66 -8.58 12.18
CA MET A 215 -5.75 -7.63 13.29
C MET A 215 -6.56 -8.17 14.46
N THR A 216 -6.29 -7.67 15.68
CA THR A 216 -7.01 -8.06 16.90
C THR A 216 -7.68 -6.86 17.58
N PRO A 217 -8.84 -6.39 17.08
CA PRO A 217 -9.60 -5.31 17.70
C PRO A 217 -9.72 -5.46 19.22
N MET A 218 -9.40 -4.38 19.94
CA MET A 218 -9.50 -4.27 21.40
C MET A 218 -10.93 -4.05 21.90
N ALA A 219 -11.87 -3.85 20.97
CA ALA A 219 -13.29 -3.73 21.22
C ALA A 219 -13.98 -5.11 21.27
N ASP A 220 -15.14 -5.17 21.93
CA ASP A 220 -16.03 -6.32 21.84
C ASP A 220 -16.69 -6.44 20.45
N LEU A 221 -17.28 -7.59 20.15
CA LEU A 221 -17.87 -7.89 18.84
C LEU A 221 -18.97 -6.92 18.44
N ALA A 222 -19.83 -6.53 19.39
CA ALA A 222 -20.95 -5.63 19.12
C ALA A 222 -20.45 -4.23 18.75
N THR A 223 -19.45 -3.73 19.49
CA THR A 223 -18.80 -2.44 19.28
C THR A 223 -18.08 -2.42 17.94
N TRP A 224 -17.26 -3.44 17.65
CA TRP A 224 -16.57 -3.55 16.37
C TRP A 224 -17.54 -3.63 15.18
N ARG A 225 -18.63 -4.39 15.30
CA ARG A 225 -19.64 -4.49 14.24
C ARG A 225 -20.29 -3.14 13.95
N ALA A 226 -20.61 -2.37 14.98
CA ALA A 226 -21.25 -1.06 14.86
C ALA A 226 -20.32 0.06 14.37
N ASP A 227 -19.00 -0.07 14.56
CA ASP A 227 -18.03 0.95 14.14
C ASP A 227 -17.77 0.92 12.63
N ILE A 228 -17.99 2.05 11.95
CA ILE A 228 -17.71 2.18 10.52
C ILE A 228 -16.21 2.30 10.22
N ASN A 229 -15.39 2.71 11.19
CA ASN A 229 -13.94 2.79 10.99
C ASN A 229 -13.28 1.41 11.08
N GLY A 230 -13.83 0.53 11.92
CA GLY A 230 -13.37 -0.83 12.16
C GLY A 230 -12.30 -0.89 13.24
N LEU A 231 -11.38 0.07 13.27
CA LEU A 231 -10.31 0.19 14.28
C LEU A 231 -10.21 1.64 14.77
N THR A 232 -9.77 1.82 16.03
CA THR A 232 -9.40 3.13 16.56
C THR A 232 -8.10 3.66 15.93
N PRO A 233 -7.82 4.98 15.97
CA PRO A 233 -6.57 5.52 15.42
C PRO A 233 -5.30 4.87 15.96
N SER A 234 -5.29 4.49 17.25
CA SER A 234 -4.15 3.78 17.84
C SER A 234 -4.00 2.38 17.26
N GLU A 235 -5.08 1.63 17.12
CA GLU A 235 -5.06 0.29 16.50
C GLU A 235 -4.64 0.37 15.03
N VAL A 236 -5.09 1.38 14.27
CA VAL A 236 -4.60 1.59 12.91
C VAL A 236 -3.07 1.79 12.88
N ALA A 237 -2.51 2.51 13.85
CA ALA A 237 -1.06 2.71 13.90
C ALA A 237 -0.31 1.38 14.10
N PHE A 238 -0.67 0.59 15.12
CA PHE A 238 0.09 -0.61 15.46
C PHE A 238 -0.34 -1.88 14.72
N ASP A 239 -1.61 -2.07 14.35
CA ASP A 239 -2.09 -3.29 13.67
C ASP A 239 -2.16 -3.17 12.14
N VAL A 240 -1.96 -1.97 11.59
CA VAL A 240 -2.06 -1.73 10.13
C VAL A 240 -0.83 -1.00 9.62
N ALA A 241 -0.60 0.25 10.03
CA ALA A 241 0.46 1.07 9.47
C ALA A 241 1.86 0.50 9.75
N HIS A 242 2.13 0.03 10.97
CA HIS A 242 3.41 -0.60 11.29
C HIS A 242 3.65 -1.91 10.51
N PRO A 243 2.70 -2.87 10.44
CA PRO A 243 2.80 -4.03 9.55
C PRO A 243 2.95 -3.69 8.05
N GLU A 244 2.42 -2.56 7.58
CA GLU A 244 2.63 -2.11 6.20
C GLU A 244 4.12 -1.82 5.90
N PHE A 245 4.91 -1.34 6.87
CA PHE A 245 6.36 -1.16 6.72
C PHE A 245 7.12 -2.49 6.60
N ASP A 246 6.59 -3.56 7.19
CA ASP A 246 7.14 -4.92 7.04
C ASP A 246 6.83 -5.54 5.67
N GLY A 247 5.94 -4.91 4.88
CA GLY A 247 5.44 -5.45 3.62
C GLY A 247 4.31 -6.47 3.79
N GLN A 248 3.64 -6.50 4.95
CA GLN A 248 2.56 -7.44 5.21
C GLN A 248 1.27 -7.06 4.44
N ILE A 249 0.53 -8.08 4.04
CA ILE A 249 -0.77 -7.97 3.37
C ILE A 249 -1.84 -7.75 4.44
N ILE A 250 -2.47 -6.58 4.45
CA ILE A 250 -3.49 -6.24 5.44
C ILE A 250 -4.81 -6.93 5.09
N THR A 251 -5.29 -7.82 5.97
CA THR A 251 -6.50 -8.63 5.71
C THR A 251 -7.70 -8.17 6.55
N VAL A 252 -8.27 -9.09 7.35
CA VAL A 252 -9.43 -8.88 8.21
C VAL A 252 -9.10 -9.36 9.63
N PRO A 253 -9.83 -8.90 10.66
CA PRO A 253 -9.55 -9.32 12.02
C PRO A 253 -9.96 -10.77 12.25
N SER A 254 -9.23 -11.52 13.07
CA SER A 254 -9.58 -12.91 13.46
C SER A 254 -10.36 -12.99 14.77
N CYS A 255 -10.34 -11.94 15.59
CA CYS A 255 -11.03 -11.93 16.87
C CYS A 255 -11.46 -10.55 17.34
N THR A 256 -12.28 -10.53 18.39
CA THR A 256 -12.52 -9.36 19.24
C THR A 256 -11.94 -9.58 20.64
N THR A 257 -11.83 -8.49 21.41
CA THR A 257 -11.36 -8.55 22.79
C THR A 257 -12.52 -8.33 23.75
N GLU A 258 -13.03 -9.41 24.33
CA GLU A 258 -14.15 -9.38 25.26
C GLU A 258 -13.66 -9.16 26.70
N ARG A 259 -14.39 -8.34 27.47
CA ARG A 259 -14.11 -8.12 28.89
C ARG A 259 -14.99 -9.04 29.74
N MET A 260 -14.36 -9.93 30.48
CA MET A 260 -15.03 -10.88 31.37
C MET A 260 -15.49 -10.22 32.67
N PRO A 261 -16.43 -10.83 33.43
CA PRO A 261 -16.93 -10.28 34.69
C PRO A 261 -15.88 -10.03 35.77
N ASP A 262 -14.79 -10.81 35.76
CA ASP A 262 -13.63 -10.66 36.65
C ASP A 262 -12.67 -9.53 36.22
N GLY A 263 -12.96 -8.87 35.09
CA GLY A 263 -12.16 -7.80 34.52
C GLY A 263 -11.05 -8.26 33.59
N SER A 264 -10.85 -9.57 33.42
CA SER A 264 -9.92 -10.10 32.42
C SER A 264 -10.39 -9.80 31.00
N ARG A 265 -9.44 -9.78 30.06
CA ARG A 265 -9.70 -9.61 28.64
C ARG A 265 -9.36 -10.90 27.92
N VAL A 266 -10.29 -11.39 27.11
CA VAL A 266 -10.13 -12.64 26.36
C VAL A 266 -10.34 -12.39 24.88
N TYR A 267 -9.55 -13.05 24.05
CA TYR A 267 -9.72 -13.05 22.61
C TYR A 267 -10.79 -14.06 22.23
N VAL A 268 -11.83 -13.58 21.55
CA VAL A 268 -12.94 -14.42 21.08
C VAL A 268 -12.88 -14.49 19.57
N ALA A 269 -12.69 -15.71 19.06
CA ALA A 269 -12.66 -16.03 17.64
C ALA A 269 -13.93 -15.55 16.92
N MET A 270 -13.75 -15.19 15.66
CA MET A 270 -14.82 -14.79 14.77
C MET A 270 -14.84 -15.75 13.58
N ASP A 271 -15.60 -16.84 13.69
CA ASP A 271 -15.56 -17.96 12.74
C ASP A 271 -15.61 -17.53 11.26
N ASP A 272 -16.46 -16.55 10.91
CA ASP A 272 -16.59 -16.07 9.53
C ASP A 272 -15.37 -15.28 9.04
N ARG A 273 -14.67 -14.60 9.96
CA ARG A 273 -13.44 -13.87 9.65
C ARG A 273 -12.21 -14.76 9.70
N ASP A 274 -12.16 -15.72 10.63
CA ASP A 274 -11.12 -16.76 10.65
C ASP A 274 -11.14 -17.53 9.32
N ASP A 275 -12.33 -17.90 8.85
CA ASP A 275 -12.51 -18.52 7.53
C ASP A 275 -12.00 -17.61 6.41
N ARG A 276 -12.23 -16.29 6.49
CA ARG A 276 -11.75 -15.34 5.49
C ARG A 276 -10.22 -15.27 5.44
N VAL A 277 -9.57 -15.06 6.57
CA VAL A 277 -8.10 -14.96 6.64
C VAL A 277 -7.45 -16.26 6.19
N ALA A 278 -7.96 -17.40 6.65
CA ALA A 278 -7.48 -18.72 6.24
C ALA A 278 -7.66 -18.98 4.75
N ASP A 279 -8.78 -18.54 4.17
CA ASP A 279 -9.06 -18.67 2.74
C ASP A 279 -8.10 -17.82 1.89
N ILE A 280 -7.83 -16.56 2.28
CA ILE A 280 -6.83 -15.71 1.62
C ILE A 280 -5.43 -16.34 1.72
N ALA A 281 -5.04 -16.84 2.91
CA ALA A 281 -3.75 -17.49 3.12
C ALA A 281 -3.60 -18.76 2.26
N CYS A 282 -4.65 -19.60 2.18
CA CYS A 282 -4.65 -20.81 1.36
C CYS A 282 -4.63 -20.49 -0.14
N MET A 283 -5.28 -19.40 -0.59
CA MET A 283 -5.21 -18.97 -1.99
C MET A 283 -3.78 -18.51 -2.37
N TRP A 284 -3.12 -17.71 -1.53
CA TRP A 284 -1.72 -17.33 -1.71
C TRP A 284 -0.78 -18.54 -1.72
N ALA A 285 -0.96 -19.46 -0.77
CA ALA A 285 -0.20 -20.70 -0.72
C ALA A 285 -0.44 -21.59 -1.95
N GLY A 286 -1.69 -21.67 -2.42
CA GLY A 286 -2.07 -22.39 -3.63
C GLY A 286 -1.40 -21.79 -4.88
N LEU A 287 -1.40 -20.46 -5.01
CA LEU A 287 -0.72 -19.75 -6.10
C LEU A 287 0.78 -20.07 -6.12
N ARG A 288 1.44 -20.06 -4.95
CA ARG A 288 2.86 -20.43 -4.81
C ARG A 288 3.15 -21.86 -5.27
N ARG A 289 2.29 -22.81 -4.89
CA ARG A 289 2.48 -24.24 -5.19
C ARG A 289 2.10 -24.61 -6.63
N THR A 290 1.30 -23.80 -7.30
CA THR A 290 0.91 -24.03 -8.69
C THR A 290 2.05 -23.64 -9.61
N ALA A 291 2.41 -24.53 -10.54
CA ALA A 291 3.44 -24.26 -11.55
C ALA A 291 2.95 -23.21 -12.56
N ASN A 292 3.86 -22.40 -13.11
CA ASN A 292 3.50 -21.29 -14.01
C ASN A 292 2.54 -21.69 -15.15
N PRO A 293 2.70 -22.82 -15.86
CA PRO A 293 1.78 -23.19 -16.95
C PRO A 293 0.33 -23.40 -16.47
N ASP A 294 0.14 -23.85 -15.23
CA ASP A 294 -1.17 -24.17 -14.67
C ASP A 294 -1.79 -22.97 -13.93
N ARG A 295 -1.06 -21.85 -13.80
CA ARG A 295 -1.54 -20.67 -13.07
C ARG A 295 -2.58 -19.92 -13.87
N LYS A 296 -3.75 -19.69 -13.25
CA LYS A 296 -4.82 -18.89 -13.84
C LYS A 296 -4.87 -17.48 -13.25
N VAL A 297 -4.77 -16.48 -14.12
CA VAL A 297 -4.67 -15.06 -13.72
C VAL A 297 -5.69 -14.23 -14.51
N ALA A 298 -6.40 -13.33 -13.83
CA ALA A 298 -7.28 -12.36 -14.48
C ALA A 298 -6.66 -10.96 -14.40
N VAL A 299 -6.54 -10.26 -15.52
CA VAL A 299 -6.02 -8.90 -15.63
C VAL A 299 -7.18 -7.97 -15.92
N LEU A 300 -7.46 -7.03 -15.00
CA LEU A 300 -8.61 -6.13 -15.08
C LEU A 300 -8.16 -4.69 -15.29
N LEU A 301 -8.60 -4.12 -16.41
CA LEU A 301 -8.47 -2.71 -16.76
C LEU A 301 -9.68 -1.91 -16.30
N TYR A 302 -9.56 -0.58 -16.22
CA TYR A 302 -10.69 0.30 -15.94
C TYR A 302 -11.26 0.93 -17.19
N MET A 303 -12.57 1.15 -17.15
CA MET A 303 -13.28 1.94 -18.14
C MET A 303 -14.29 2.81 -17.41
N TYR A 304 -13.78 3.87 -16.76
CA TYR A 304 -14.61 4.76 -15.95
C TYR A 304 -14.41 6.23 -16.34
N PRO A 305 -15.50 6.97 -16.62
CA PRO A 305 -16.88 6.50 -16.85
C PRO A 305 -16.98 5.38 -17.92
N PRO A 306 -18.05 4.55 -17.92
CA PRO A 306 -18.21 3.37 -18.79
C PRO A 306 -18.46 3.76 -20.25
N LYS A 307 -17.44 4.34 -20.86
CA LYS A 307 -17.41 4.78 -22.24
C LYS A 307 -16.14 4.30 -22.88
N THR A 308 -16.26 3.89 -24.14
CA THR A 308 -15.15 3.39 -24.95
C THR A 308 -13.95 4.36 -24.97
N ALA A 309 -14.21 5.67 -24.93
CA ALA A 309 -13.17 6.70 -24.88
C ALA A 309 -12.30 6.68 -23.60
N ASN A 310 -12.78 6.03 -22.53
CA ASN A 310 -12.09 5.92 -21.24
C ASN A 310 -11.53 4.51 -21.00
N ALA A 311 -11.54 3.63 -22.01
CA ALA A 311 -11.03 2.28 -21.89
C ALA A 311 -9.53 2.30 -21.53
N GLY A 312 -9.16 1.56 -20.48
CA GLY A 312 -7.78 1.53 -19.98
C GLY A 312 -7.36 2.81 -19.25
N GLY A 313 -8.29 3.65 -18.81
CA GLY A 313 -7.96 4.90 -18.11
C GLY A 313 -7.19 4.65 -16.80
N ALA A 314 -6.01 5.26 -16.67
CA ALA A 314 -5.17 5.23 -15.46
C ALA A 314 -4.30 6.49 -15.38
N ALA A 315 -3.94 6.91 -14.17
CA ALA A 315 -3.10 8.08 -13.96
C ALA A 315 -1.65 7.83 -14.41
N GLY A 316 -1.28 8.36 -15.59
CA GLY A 316 0.11 8.36 -16.06
C GLY A 316 0.64 6.98 -16.48
N LEU A 317 -0.22 6.05 -16.87
CA LEU A 317 0.16 4.71 -17.30
C LEU A 317 -0.47 4.41 -18.66
N ASP A 318 0.32 3.93 -19.62
CA ASP A 318 -0.19 3.29 -20.83
C ASP A 318 -0.57 1.85 -20.47
N THR A 319 -1.83 1.65 -20.09
CA THR A 319 -2.32 0.37 -19.59
C THR A 319 -2.28 -0.72 -20.65
N PHE A 320 -2.57 -0.40 -21.91
CA PHE A 320 -2.57 -1.40 -22.98
C PHE A 320 -1.15 -1.86 -23.33
N ALA A 321 -0.20 -0.94 -23.45
CA ALA A 321 1.21 -1.31 -23.64
C ALA A 321 1.76 -2.08 -22.45
N SER A 322 1.39 -1.68 -21.23
CA SER A 322 1.78 -2.39 -20.01
C SER A 322 1.22 -3.81 -19.96
N VAL A 323 -0.05 -4.03 -20.32
CA VAL A 323 -0.66 -5.37 -20.34
C VAL A 323 -0.05 -6.24 -21.44
N VAL A 324 0.24 -5.70 -22.62
CA VAL A 324 0.98 -6.43 -23.66
C VAL A 324 2.33 -6.90 -23.12
N ASN A 325 3.11 -6.00 -22.50
CA ASN A 325 4.39 -6.36 -21.88
C ASN A 325 4.23 -7.45 -20.81
N VAL A 326 3.18 -7.36 -19.97
CA VAL A 326 2.89 -8.39 -18.96
C VAL A 326 2.58 -9.73 -19.62
N LEU A 327 1.75 -9.79 -20.67
CA LEU A 327 1.44 -11.04 -21.37
C LEU A 327 2.69 -11.68 -22.00
N HIS A 328 3.54 -10.87 -22.65
CA HIS A 328 4.81 -11.35 -23.21
C HIS A 328 5.75 -11.84 -22.12
N ARG A 329 5.86 -11.12 -21.00
CA ARG A 329 6.69 -11.54 -19.87
C ARG A 329 6.16 -12.83 -19.23
N MET A 330 4.85 -12.96 -19.08
CA MET A 330 4.22 -14.18 -18.57
C MET A 330 4.51 -15.38 -19.49
N ARG A 331 4.42 -15.22 -20.82
CA ARG A 331 4.82 -16.26 -21.77
C ARG A 331 6.28 -16.68 -21.56
N ASP A 332 7.18 -15.71 -21.48
CA ASP A 332 8.62 -15.96 -21.35
C ASP A 332 8.98 -16.62 -20.00
N ASP A 333 8.22 -16.32 -18.94
CA ASP A 333 8.31 -16.98 -17.63
C ASP A 333 7.58 -18.34 -17.58
N GLY A 334 7.00 -18.80 -18.69
CA GLY A 334 6.40 -20.13 -18.84
C GLY A 334 4.95 -20.26 -18.37
N TYR A 335 4.20 -19.17 -18.31
CA TYR A 335 2.74 -19.22 -18.13
C TYR A 335 2.06 -19.64 -19.44
N ASP A 336 0.93 -20.34 -19.33
CA ASP A 336 0.08 -20.61 -20.49
C ASP A 336 -0.71 -19.34 -20.84
N VAL A 337 -0.26 -18.63 -21.87
CA VAL A 337 -0.96 -17.49 -22.47
C VAL A 337 -1.61 -17.85 -23.82
N GLY A 338 -1.72 -19.15 -24.14
CA GLY A 338 -2.19 -19.63 -25.43
C GLY A 338 -1.18 -19.41 -26.57
N ASP A 339 -1.61 -19.75 -27.80
CA ASP A 339 -0.74 -19.72 -28.98
C ASP A 339 -0.53 -18.31 -29.56
N THR A 340 -1.49 -17.41 -29.33
CA THR A 340 -1.49 -16.06 -29.91
C THR A 340 -1.86 -15.03 -28.84
N ILE A 341 -0.94 -14.11 -28.57
CA ILE A 341 -1.17 -12.90 -27.77
C ILE A 341 -1.00 -11.66 -28.66
N PRO A 342 -1.57 -10.50 -28.29
CA PRO A 342 -1.42 -9.27 -29.06
C PRO A 342 0.04 -8.80 -29.04
N GLU A 343 0.60 -8.47 -30.19
CA GLU A 343 1.99 -7.99 -30.34
C GLU A 343 2.08 -6.47 -30.17
N THR A 344 0.94 -5.77 -30.30
CA THR A 344 0.88 -4.31 -30.14
C THR A 344 -0.27 -3.88 -29.23
N PRO A 345 -0.15 -2.71 -28.56
CA PRO A 345 -1.24 -2.15 -27.74
C PRO A 345 -2.54 -2.00 -28.55
N ARG A 346 -2.41 -1.63 -29.83
CA ARG A 346 -3.52 -1.46 -30.74
C ARG A 346 -4.30 -2.76 -30.98
N GLU A 347 -3.61 -3.87 -31.18
CA GLU A 347 -4.24 -5.18 -31.34
C GLU A 347 -5.02 -5.58 -30.10
N LEU A 348 -4.49 -5.32 -28.91
CA LEU A 348 -5.19 -5.57 -27.64
C LEU A 348 -6.46 -4.70 -27.53
N VAL A 349 -6.38 -3.41 -27.86
CA VAL A 349 -7.55 -2.51 -27.88
C VAL A 349 -8.60 -3.02 -28.86
N GLU A 350 -8.22 -3.33 -30.09
CA GLU A 350 -9.15 -3.82 -31.12
C GLU A 350 -9.83 -5.13 -30.68
N LEU A 351 -9.08 -6.05 -30.06
CA LEU A 351 -9.63 -7.30 -29.53
C LEU A 351 -10.65 -7.04 -28.41
N LEU A 352 -10.27 -6.26 -27.38
CA LEU A 352 -11.15 -6.00 -26.24
C LEU A 352 -12.43 -5.24 -26.63
N LEU A 353 -12.31 -4.24 -27.52
CA LEU A 353 -13.44 -3.45 -27.99
C LEU A 353 -14.33 -4.20 -28.99
N SER A 354 -13.84 -5.26 -29.63
CA SER A 354 -14.66 -6.14 -30.47
C SER A 354 -15.59 -7.04 -29.64
N GLY A 355 -15.21 -7.34 -28.39
CA GLY A 355 -16.01 -8.08 -27.42
C GLY A 355 -17.03 -7.21 -26.68
N LEU A 356 -17.59 -7.77 -25.61
CA LEU A 356 -18.47 -7.03 -24.70
C LEU A 356 -17.62 -6.13 -23.80
N THR A 357 -17.97 -4.85 -23.75
CA THR A 357 -17.38 -3.87 -22.85
C THR A 357 -18.46 -3.30 -21.93
N ASN A 358 -18.09 -2.43 -20.98
CA ASN A 358 -19.08 -1.72 -20.16
C ASN A 358 -19.89 -0.67 -20.96
N ASP A 359 -19.58 -0.38 -22.23
CA ASP A 359 -20.30 0.61 -23.04
C ASP A 359 -21.34 -0.09 -23.95
N THR A 360 -22.56 -0.26 -23.44
CA THR A 360 -23.63 -1.01 -24.13
C THR A 360 -24.76 -0.14 -24.67
N ASP A 361 -24.64 1.20 -24.66
CA ASP A 361 -25.73 2.13 -25.01
C ASP A 361 -26.36 1.88 -26.39
N TRP A 362 -25.57 1.33 -27.33
CA TRP A 362 -25.96 1.09 -28.72
C TRP A 362 -25.98 -0.38 -29.10
N LEU A 363 -25.94 -1.29 -28.12
CA LEU A 363 -25.99 -2.74 -28.36
C LEU A 363 -27.39 -3.28 -28.07
N SER A 364 -27.86 -4.18 -28.94
CA SER A 364 -29.05 -4.99 -28.66
C SER A 364 -28.73 -6.09 -27.64
N ASP A 365 -29.73 -6.64 -26.95
CA ASP A 365 -29.53 -7.77 -26.04
C ASP A 365 -28.86 -8.97 -26.73
N GLU A 366 -29.20 -9.21 -28.01
CA GLU A 366 -28.58 -10.23 -28.85
C GLU A 366 -27.08 -9.93 -29.10
N ASP A 367 -26.73 -8.66 -29.36
CA ASP A 367 -25.33 -8.25 -29.50
C ASP A 367 -24.56 -8.37 -28.18
N VAL A 368 -25.19 -8.02 -27.05
CA VAL A 368 -24.59 -8.16 -25.72
C VAL A 368 -24.27 -9.64 -25.45
N ALA A 369 -25.24 -10.54 -25.67
CA ALA A 369 -25.03 -11.97 -25.49
C ALA A 369 -23.96 -12.53 -26.44
N ARG A 370 -24.01 -12.17 -27.72
CA ARG A 370 -23.07 -12.64 -28.75
C ARG A 370 -21.63 -12.18 -28.50
N ARG A 371 -21.43 -11.00 -27.92
CA ARG A 371 -20.10 -10.43 -27.64
C ARG A 371 -19.56 -10.81 -26.27
N SER A 372 -20.39 -11.40 -25.40
CA SER A 372 -19.99 -11.89 -24.09
C SER A 372 -19.01 -13.06 -24.24
N LEU A 373 -18.00 -13.12 -23.38
CA LEU A 373 -17.06 -14.25 -23.32
C LEU A 373 -17.76 -15.51 -22.82
N ASP A 374 -18.60 -15.34 -21.80
CA ASP A 374 -19.37 -16.40 -21.18
C ASP A 374 -20.70 -15.84 -20.63
N ILE A 375 -21.61 -16.72 -20.26
CA ILE A 375 -22.90 -16.39 -19.65
C ILE A 375 -23.00 -17.13 -18.31
N LEU A 376 -22.92 -16.38 -17.22
CA LEU A 376 -23.12 -16.93 -15.88
C LEU A 376 -24.60 -17.24 -15.67
N SER A 377 -24.91 -18.50 -15.36
CA SER A 377 -26.27 -18.93 -15.07
C SER A 377 -26.82 -18.26 -13.79
N VAL A 378 -28.12 -17.96 -13.79
CA VAL A 378 -28.82 -17.43 -12.61
C VAL A 378 -28.80 -18.42 -11.45
N GLU A 379 -28.78 -19.72 -11.73
CA GLU A 379 -28.70 -20.77 -10.71
C GLU A 379 -27.35 -20.73 -9.97
N ASP A 380 -26.25 -20.69 -10.73
CA ASP A 380 -24.91 -20.61 -10.17
C ASP A 380 -24.72 -19.30 -9.40
N TYR A 381 -25.15 -18.17 -9.97
CA TYR A 381 -25.11 -16.88 -9.29
C TYR A 381 -25.88 -16.90 -7.97
N ASN A 382 -27.12 -17.44 -7.98
CA ASN A 382 -27.95 -17.52 -6.77
C ASN A 382 -27.32 -18.37 -5.68
N ARG A 383 -26.60 -19.46 -6.03
CA ARG A 383 -25.90 -20.29 -5.04
C ARG A 383 -24.88 -19.51 -4.23
N TRP A 384 -24.17 -18.55 -4.83
CA TRP A 384 -23.22 -17.69 -4.12
C TRP A 384 -23.90 -16.48 -3.48
N TYR A 385 -24.85 -15.85 -4.16
CA TYR A 385 -25.60 -14.72 -3.64
C TYR A 385 -26.32 -15.06 -2.32
N LEU A 386 -26.87 -16.27 -2.21
CA LEU A 386 -27.54 -16.75 -0.98
C LEU A 386 -26.58 -17.02 0.20
N GLN A 387 -25.26 -17.02 -0.01
CA GLN A 387 -24.28 -17.10 1.06
C GLN A 387 -24.05 -15.74 1.74
N LEU A 388 -24.45 -14.64 1.09
CA LEU A 388 -24.39 -13.31 1.68
C LEU A 388 -25.41 -13.17 2.81
N SER A 389 -25.09 -12.33 3.79
CA SER A 389 -26.03 -11.99 4.86
C SER A 389 -27.31 -11.38 4.30
N GLU A 390 -28.41 -11.50 5.05
CA GLU A 390 -29.67 -10.84 4.69
C GLU A 390 -29.51 -9.32 4.54
N ALA A 391 -28.67 -8.69 5.38
CA ALA A 391 -28.40 -7.26 5.31
C ALA A 391 -27.66 -6.89 4.01
N ALA A 392 -26.65 -7.67 3.60
CA ALA A 392 -25.95 -7.44 2.33
C ALA A 392 -26.88 -7.65 1.13
N ARG A 393 -27.68 -8.72 1.14
CA ARG A 393 -28.66 -9.02 0.10
C ARG A 393 -29.72 -7.91 -0.04
N SER A 394 -30.28 -7.44 1.07
CA SER A 394 -31.25 -6.34 1.08
C SER A 394 -30.67 -5.08 0.45
N ARG A 395 -29.43 -4.67 0.80
CA ARG A 395 -28.81 -3.48 0.21
C ARG A 395 -28.62 -3.60 -1.30
N ILE A 396 -28.26 -4.79 -1.78
CA ILE A 396 -28.13 -5.05 -3.23
C ILE A 396 -29.51 -4.97 -3.89
N GLU A 397 -30.54 -5.59 -3.29
CA GLU A 397 -31.91 -5.55 -3.84
C GLU A 397 -32.51 -4.14 -3.85
N ASP A 398 -32.24 -3.34 -2.81
CA ASP A 398 -32.71 -1.96 -2.71
C ASP A 398 -32.09 -1.07 -3.80
N GLY A 399 -30.84 -1.33 -4.19
CA GLY A 399 -30.14 -0.59 -5.24
C GLY A 399 -30.40 -1.09 -6.65
N TRP A 400 -30.50 -2.41 -6.84
CA TRP A 400 -30.39 -3.05 -8.16
C TRP A 400 -31.47 -4.08 -8.48
N GLY A 401 -32.49 -4.21 -7.62
CA GLY A 401 -33.56 -5.18 -7.77
C GLY A 401 -33.11 -6.60 -7.44
N LYS A 402 -33.94 -7.59 -7.76
CA LYS A 402 -33.64 -9.00 -7.46
C LYS A 402 -32.67 -9.61 -8.47
N PRO A 403 -31.89 -10.64 -8.08
CA PRO A 403 -31.09 -11.43 -9.01
C PRO A 403 -31.88 -11.88 -10.25
N PRO A 404 -31.25 -11.89 -11.45
CA PRO A 404 -29.89 -11.43 -11.78
C PRO A 404 -29.74 -9.91 -11.96
N GLY A 405 -30.81 -9.13 -11.78
CA GLY A 405 -30.85 -7.71 -12.13
C GLY A 405 -31.02 -7.47 -13.63
N GLU A 406 -30.91 -6.20 -14.03
CA GLU A 406 -31.04 -5.77 -15.43
C GLU A 406 -29.70 -5.33 -16.04
N PHE A 407 -28.64 -5.29 -15.24
CA PHE A 407 -27.33 -4.83 -15.67
C PHE A 407 -26.58 -5.96 -16.38
N TYR A 408 -26.19 -5.75 -17.64
CA TYR A 408 -25.53 -6.75 -18.50
C TYR A 408 -26.12 -8.16 -18.33
N THR A 409 -27.44 -8.24 -18.47
CA THR A 409 -28.19 -9.50 -18.37
C THR A 409 -28.92 -9.70 -19.69
N ALA A 410 -28.66 -10.83 -20.34
CA ALA A 410 -29.29 -11.24 -21.60
C ALA A 410 -29.51 -12.75 -21.57
N ASP A 411 -30.47 -13.27 -22.33
CA ASP A 411 -30.79 -14.71 -22.40
C ASP A 411 -31.03 -15.39 -21.03
N GLY A 412 -31.46 -14.63 -20.03
CA GLY A 412 -31.70 -15.13 -18.69
C GLY A 412 -30.43 -15.46 -17.88
N GLY A 413 -29.27 -14.92 -18.27
CA GLY A 413 -28.00 -15.05 -17.54
C GLY A 413 -27.24 -13.72 -17.41
N ILE A 414 -26.19 -13.73 -16.60
CA ILE A 414 -25.32 -12.57 -16.36
C ILE A 414 -24.14 -12.63 -17.34
N MET A 415 -23.90 -11.54 -18.07
CA MET A 415 -22.88 -11.49 -19.11
C MET A 415 -21.49 -11.25 -18.52
N ILE A 416 -20.51 -12.01 -19.03
CA ILE A 416 -19.12 -11.97 -18.62
C ILE A 416 -18.28 -11.37 -19.76
N PRO A 417 -17.78 -10.13 -19.62
CA PRO A 417 -16.89 -9.52 -20.60
C PRO A 417 -15.43 -9.98 -20.42
N GLY A 418 -14.67 -9.99 -21.51
CA GLY A 418 -13.22 -10.23 -21.51
C GLY A 418 -12.73 -11.02 -22.71
N ALA A 419 -11.43 -11.25 -22.75
CA ALA A 419 -10.74 -12.11 -23.70
C ALA A 419 -9.82 -13.09 -22.94
N VAL A 420 -9.70 -14.32 -23.42
CA VAL A 420 -8.90 -15.37 -22.79
C VAL A 420 -7.72 -15.72 -23.69
N PHE A 421 -6.54 -15.77 -23.08
CA PHE A 421 -5.25 -16.14 -23.64
C PHE A 421 -4.71 -17.31 -22.80
N GLY A 422 -5.02 -18.55 -23.20
CA GLY A 422 -4.67 -19.74 -22.41
C GLY A 422 -5.31 -19.70 -21.01
N ASN A 423 -4.46 -19.60 -19.98
CA ASN A 423 -4.85 -19.47 -18.58
C ASN A 423 -4.89 -18.00 -18.08
N VAL A 424 -4.72 -17.02 -18.97
CA VAL A 424 -4.80 -15.59 -18.63
C VAL A 424 -6.05 -14.96 -19.23
N LEU A 425 -6.86 -14.29 -18.42
CA LEU A 425 -7.98 -13.48 -18.86
C LEU A 425 -7.60 -12.01 -18.85
N VAL A 426 -7.99 -11.23 -19.86
CA VAL A 426 -7.89 -9.77 -19.87
C VAL A 426 -9.28 -9.19 -20.09
N GLY A 427 -9.71 -8.28 -19.24
CA GLY A 427 -11.04 -7.67 -19.34
C GLY A 427 -11.12 -6.30 -18.65
N PHE A 428 -12.31 -5.71 -18.70
CA PHE A 428 -12.60 -4.50 -17.93
C PHE A 428 -13.27 -4.89 -16.61
N GLN A 429 -12.88 -4.24 -15.51
CA GLN A 429 -13.62 -4.34 -14.27
C GLN A 429 -15.08 -3.92 -14.54
N PRO A 430 -16.07 -4.70 -14.06
CA PRO A 430 -17.47 -4.35 -14.16
C PRO A 430 -17.79 -2.93 -13.68
N ASP A 431 -18.79 -2.31 -14.30
CA ASP A 431 -19.26 -1.00 -13.89
C ASP A 431 -19.91 -1.03 -12.50
N ARG A 432 -19.54 -0.05 -11.66
CA ARG A 432 -20.10 0.15 -10.32
C ARG A 432 -21.50 0.78 -10.36
N GLY A 433 -21.94 1.37 -11.48
CA GLY A 433 -23.32 1.81 -11.69
C GLY A 433 -23.52 2.88 -12.77
N ARG A 434 -24.75 2.97 -13.30
CA ARG A 434 -25.13 3.84 -14.44
C ARG A 434 -24.99 5.37 -14.23
N ASP A 435 -25.12 5.88 -13.00
CA ASP A 435 -25.06 7.32 -12.71
C ASP A 435 -23.72 7.71 -12.06
N ILE A 436 -22.83 8.24 -12.90
CA ILE A 436 -21.42 8.56 -12.63
C ILE A 436 -21.25 9.59 -11.50
N GLN A 437 -22.14 10.58 -11.39
CA GLN A 437 -21.97 11.64 -10.39
C GLN A 437 -22.49 11.24 -9.01
N LYS A 438 -23.50 10.38 -8.93
CA LYS A 438 -24.02 9.88 -7.65
C LYS A 438 -23.22 8.70 -7.12
N SER A 439 -22.85 7.74 -7.97
CA SER A 439 -22.26 6.47 -7.52
C SER A 439 -20.79 6.60 -7.07
N TYR A 440 -20.07 7.63 -7.52
CA TYR A 440 -18.66 7.86 -7.21
C TYR A 440 -18.43 8.40 -5.79
N HIS A 441 -19.26 9.37 -5.37
CA HIS A 441 -19.15 10.01 -4.06
C HIS A 441 -20.14 9.46 -3.04
N ASP A 442 -21.07 8.59 -3.43
CA ASP A 442 -21.98 7.96 -2.49
C ASP A 442 -21.31 6.76 -1.78
N PRO A 443 -20.95 6.90 -0.48
CA PRO A 443 -20.33 5.82 0.27
C PRO A 443 -21.31 4.65 0.54
N HIS A 444 -22.58 4.75 0.14
CA HIS A 444 -23.63 3.77 0.40
C HIS A 444 -24.09 3.00 -0.85
N THR A 445 -23.80 3.48 -2.07
CA THR A 445 -24.19 2.77 -3.29
C THR A 445 -23.37 1.48 -3.44
N VAL A 446 -24.05 0.35 -3.31
CA VAL A 446 -23.49 -1.00 -3.51
C VAL A 446 -23.37 -1.32 -5.01
N MET A 447 -22.66 -2.41 -5.35
CA MET A 447 -22.45 -2.83 -6.73
C MET A 447 -23.69 -3.53 -7.35
N PRO A 448 -23.89 -3.49 -8.68
CA PRO A 448 -24.88 -4.30 -9.37
C PRO A 448 -24.62 -5.80 -9.23
N HIS A 449 -25.65 -6.62 -9.45
CA HIS A 449 -25.53 -8.08 -9.46
C HIS A 449 -24.48 -8.61 -10.43
N GLN A 450 -24.31 -7.99 -11.61
CA GLN A 450 -23.29 -8.43 -12.56
C GLN A 450 -21.86 -8.23 -12.04
N TYR A 451 -21.59 -7.17 -11.27
CA TYR A 451 -20.28 -6.95 -10.65
C TYR A 451 -19.93 -8.10 -9.70
N LEU A 452 -20.84 -8.44 -8.78
CA LEU A 452 -20.64 -9.57 -7.87
C LEU A 452 -20.55 -10.91 -8.63
N GLY A 453 -21.44 -11.10 -9.62
CA GLY A 453 -21.46 -12.29 -10.47
C GLY A 453 -20.15 -12.49 -11.22
N TYR A 454 -19.55 -11.43 -11.75
CA TYR A 454 -18.29 -11.47 -12.45
C TYR A 454 -17.14 -11.95 -11.57
N TYR A 455 -16.95 -11.38 -10.37
CA TYR A 455 -15.90 -11.84 -9.46
C TYR A 455 -16.15 -13.26 -8.94
N ARG A 456 -17.41 -13.68 -8.78
CA ARG A 456 -17.73 -15.09 -8.49
C ARG A 456 -17.40 -16.01 -9.66
N TRP A 457 -17.69 -15.61 -10.87
CA TRP A 457 -17.33 -16.34 -12.08
C TRP A 457 -15.80 -16.45 -12.20
N LEU A 458 -15.06 -15.36 -11.96
CA LEU A 458 -13.59 -15.38 -11.91
C LEU A 458 -13.08 -16.44 -10.93
N ARG A 459 -13.59 -16.44 -9.69
CA ARG A 459 -13.13 -17.38 -8.66
C ARG A 459 -13.52 -18.83 -8.95
N HIS A 460 -14.79 -19.08 -9.28
CA HIS A 460 -15.38 -20.42 -9.20
C HIS A 460 -15.58 -21.10 -10.56
N VAL A 461 -15.61 -20.34 -11.66
CA VAL A 461 -15.81 -20.87 -13.01
C VAL A 461 -14.52 -20.79 -13.82
N PHE A 462 -13.94 -19.58 -13.96
CA PHE A 462 -12.63 -19.44 -14.59
C PHE A 462 -11.53 -20.11 -13.74
N GLY A 463 -11.62 -19.96 -12.42
CA GLY A 463 -10.66 -20.51 -11.46
C GLY A 463 -9.45 -19.60 -11.25
N ALA A 464 -9.65 -18.28 -11.28
CA ALA A 464 -8.59 -17.30 -11.04
C ALA A 464 -7.91 -17.56 -9.68
N GLN A 465 -6.60 -17.74 -9.74
CA GLN A 465 -5.75 -17.86 -8.55
C GLN A 465 -5.16 -16.52 -8.13
N ALA A 466 -5.20 -15.52 -9.02
CA ALA A 466 -4.89 -14.12 -8.74
C ALA A 466 -5.68 -13.21 -9.69
N VAL A 467 -5.94 -11.98 -9.23
CA VAL A 467 -6.37 -10.86 -10.06
C VAL A 467 -5.22 -9.84 -10.10
N ILE A 468 -4.96 -9.29 -11.29
CA ILE A 468 -4.11 -8.14 -11.50
C ILE A 468 -5.01 -6.97 -11.89
N HIS A 469 -5.20 -6.05 -10.97
CA HIS A 469 -5.89 -4.79 -11.23
C HIS A 469 -4.86 -3.77 -11.76
N VAL A 470 -5.09 -3.16 -12.93
CA VAL A 470 -4.04 -2.35 -13.59
C VAL A 470 -4.39 -0.87 -13.59
N GLY A 471 -3.59 -0.06 -12.89
CA GLY A 471 -3.69 1.40 -12.88
C GLY A 471 -4.47 1.96 -11.70
N THR A 472 -4.73 3.27 -11.71
CA THR A 472 -5.49 3.94 -10.65
C THR A 472 -7.00 3.89 -10.91
N HIS A 473 -7.80 4.18 -9.88
CA HIS A 473 -9.26 4.28 -9.98
C HIS A 473 -10.02 2.96 -10.21
N GLY A 474 -9.51 1.86 -9.65
CA GLY A 474 -10.37 0.72 -9.36
C GLY A 474 -11.54 1.15 -8.49
N THR A 475 -12.64 0.41 -8.61
CA THR A 475 -13.88 0.75 -7.89
C THR A 475 -14.13 -0.18 -6.70
N LEU A 476 -13.43 -1.31 -6.63
CA LEU A 476 -13.67 -2.40 -5.67
C LEU A 476 -13.38 -1.96 -4.23
N GLU A 477 -12.22 -1.37 -4.00
CA GLU A 477 -11.74 -0.88 -2.70
C GLU A 477 -12.56 0.31 -2.18
N TRP A 478 -13.33 0.94 -3.06
CA TRP A 478 -14.21 2.06 -2.74
C TRP A 478 -15.65 1.65 -2.47
N LEU A 479 -16.01 0.38 -2.66
CA LEU A 479 -17.37 -0.10 -2.40
C LEU A 479 -17.75 0.07 -0.91
N PRO A 480 -19.05 0.16 -0.56
CA PRO A 480 -19.48 0.43 0.81
C PRO A 480 -18.98 -0.59 1.84
N GLY A 481 -18.54 -0.10 3.00
CA GLY A 481 -18.05 -0.94 4.10
C GLY A 481 -17.22 -0.16 5.10
N LYS A 482 -16.54 -0.89 6.00
CA LYS A 482 -15.63 -0.30 6.98
C LYS A 482 -14.38 0.29 6.30
N SER A 483 -13.73 1.26 6.95
CA SER A 483 -12.48 1.86 6.46
C SER A 483 -11.31 0.88 6.45
N VAL A 484 -11.22 0.01 7.46
CA VAL A 484 -10.25 -1.09 7.58
C VAL A 484 -10.86 -2.18 8.46
N ALA A 485 -10.19 -3.33 8.61
CA ALA A 485 -10.66 -4.45 9.43
C ALA A 485 -12.09 -4.87 9.04
N LEU A 486 -12.25 -5.26 7.77
CA LEU A 486 -13.54 -5.45 7.14
C LEU A 486 -14.33 -6.61 7.78
N SER A 487 -15.66 -6.44 7.86
CA SER A 487 -16.61 -7.50 8.20
C SER A 487 -17.12 -8.22 6.96
N GLY A 488 -17.82 -9.34 7.15
CA GLY A 488 -18.44 -10.09 6.04
C GLY A 488 -19.55 -9.35 5.30
N ASP A 489 -20.00 -8.22 5.85
CA ASP A 489 -20.98 -7.34 5.22
C ASP A 489 -20.32 -6.20 4.42
N CYS A 490 -19.00 -6.09 4.44
CA CYS A 490 -18.28 -5.09 3.65
C CYS A 490 -18.18 -5.54 2.20
N CYS A 491 -18.59 -4.66 1.27
CA CYS A 491 -18.65 -4.98 -0.15
C CYS A 491 -17.31 -5.46 -0.75
N PRO A 492 -16.17 -4.79 -0.48
CA PRO A 492 -14.89 -5.26 -1.01
C PRO A 492 -14.55 -6.71 -0.59
N ASP A 493 -14.82 -7.06 0.69
CA ASP A 493 -14.54 -8.39 1.27
C ASP A 493 -15.31 -9.49 0.53
N TYR A 494 -16.63 -9.35 0.44
CA TYR A 494 -17.43 -10.41 -0.19
C TYR A 494 -17.32 -10.37 -1.71
N VAL A 495 -17.03 -9.26 -2.38
CA VAL A 495 -16.89 -9.23 -3.84
C VAL A 495 -15.61 -9.93 -4.29
N LEU A 496 -14.45 -9.54 -3.78
CA LEU A 496 -13.16 -10.10 -4.19
C LEU A 496 -13.03 -11.59 -3.85
N ASP A 497 -13.75 -12.04 -2.83
CA ASP A 497 -13.87 -13.46 -2.50
C ASP A 497 -12.52 -14.14 -2.26
N SER A 498 -11.62 -13.47 -1.52
CA SER A 498 -10.30 -13.99 -1.11
C SER A 498 -9.31 -14.24 -2.25
N ILE A 499 -9.61 -13.85 -3.49
CA ILE A 499 -8.65 -13.97 -4.58
C ILE A 499 -7.48 -13.01 -4.30
N PRO A 500 -6.22 -13.48 -4.35
CA PRO A 500 -5.04 -12.63 -4.30
C PRO A 500 -5.15 -11.46 -5.28
N ASP A 501 -5.05 -10.24 -4.77
CA ASP A 501 -5.12 -9.02 -5.55
C ASP A 501 -3.73 -8.40 -5.68
N ILE A 502 -3.21 -8.33 -6.91
CA ILE A 502 -1.92 -7.74 -7.26
C ILE A 502 -2.20 -6.47 -8.05
N TYR A 503 -1.58 -5.35 -7.67
CA TYR A 503 -2.04 -4.06 -8.12
C TYR A 503 -0.87 -3.15 -8.54
N PRO A 504 -0.50 -3.14 -9.83
CA PRO A 504 0.36 -2.10 -10.38
C PRO A 504 -0.22 -0.70 -10.14
N TYR A 505 0.50 0.11 -9.36
CA TYR A 505 0.02 1.41 -8.89
C TYR A 505 1.10 2.48 -9.02
N VAL A 506 0.71 3.71 -9.36
CA VAL A 506 1.68 4.81 -9.52
C VAL A 506 2.26 5.23 -8.17
N ILE A 507 3.59 5.32 -8.08
CA ILE A 507 4.30 5.68 -6.83
C ILE A 507 3.89 7.06 -6.29
N GLY A 508 3.48 7.96 -7.18
CA GLY A 508 3.01 9.31 -6.83
C GLY A 508 1.59 9.38 -6.24
N ASN A 509 0.86 8.27 -6.09
CA ASN A 509 -0.48 8.24 -5.50
C ASN A 509 -0.60 7.25 -4.32
N PRO A 510 0.17 7.45 -3.24
CA PRO A 510 0.14 6.54 -2.09
C PRO A 510 -1.21 6.55 -1.36
N GLY A 511 -1.96 7.67 -1.42
CA GLY A 511 -3.25 7.80 -0.73
C GLY A 511 -4.29 6.80 -1.21
N GLU A 512 -4.50 6.69 -2.53
CA GLU A 512 -5.43 5.70 -3.09
C GLU A 512 -4.84 4.27 -3.01
N GLY A 513 -3.52 4.10 -3.21
CA GLY A 513 -2.88 2.79 -3.07
C GLY A 513 -3.06 2.16 -1.68
N ILE A 514 -2.98 2.97 -0.61
CA ILE A 514 -3.25 2.52 0.76
C ILE A 514 -4.69 2.03 0.93
N GLN A 515 -5.66 2.66 0.27
CA GLN A 515 -7.05 2.23 0.33
C GLN A 515 -7.22 0.81 -0.23
N ALA A 516 -6.57 0.52 -1.37
CA ALA A 516 -6.56 -0.82 -1.95
C ALA A 516 -5.90 -1.85 -1.00
N LYS A 517 -4.76 -1.51 -0.38
CA LYS A 517 -4.11 -2.38 0.63
C LYS A 517 -5.05 -2.75 1.77
N ARG A 518 -5.75 -1.75 2.34
CA ARG A 518 -6.53 -1.92 3.58
C ARG A 518 -7.95 -2.44 3.37
N ARG A 519 -8.50 -2.33 2.16
CA ARG A 519 -9.89 -2.71 1.86
C ARG A 519 -10.03 -3.83 0.84
N ALA A 520 -8.99 -4.12 0.06
CA ALA A 520 -8.98 -5.23 -0.90
C ALA A 520 -7.89 -6.27 -0.61
N ALA A 521 -7.10 -6.09 0.47
CA ALA A 521 -5.91 -6.90 0.74
C ALA A 521 -4.93 -6.92 -0.47
N ALA A 522 -4.86 -5.79 -1.19
CA ALA A 522 -4.06 -5.67 -2.40
C ALA A 522 -2.56 -5.61 -2.11
N VAL A 523 -1.78 -6.29 -2.94
CA VAL A 523 -0.32 -6.18 -3.01
C VAL A 523 0.01 -5.13 -4.06
N ILE A 524 0.37 -3.93 -3.58
CA ILE A 524 0.81 -2.85 -4.46
C ILE A 524 2.19 -3.17 -5.03
N VAL A 525 2.29 -3.16 -6.35
CA VAL A 525 3.56 -3.17 -7.09
C VAL A 525 3.71 -1.79 -7.68
N ASP A 526 4.57 -0.96 -7.10
CA ASP A 526 4.69 0.41 -7.55
C ASP A 526 5.37 0.50 -8.92
N HIS A 527 4.97 1.51 -9.69
CA HIS A 527 5.62 1.86 -10.93
C HIS A 527 5.94 3.36 -10.96
N MET A 528 6.91 3.71 -11.80
CA MET A 528 7.35 5.09 -11.97
C MET A 528 6.23 5.96 -12.52
N ILE A 529 6.27 7.25 -12.20
CA ILE A 529 5.49 8.27 -12.91
C ILE A 529 5.97 8.35 -14.38
N PRO A 530 5.16 8.93 -15.29
CA PRO A 530 5.68 9.36 -16.59
C PRO A 530 6.91 10.24 -16.41
N VAL A 531 7.78 10.23 -17.42
CA VAL A 531 8.93 11.13 -17.48
C VAL A 531 8.44 12.56 -17.35
N MET A 532 9.09 13.30 -16.47
CA MET A 532 8.88 14.73 -16.33
C MET A 532 9.91 15.44 -17.20
N THR A 533 9.46 16.31 -18.10
CA THR A 533 10.29 17.18 -18.93
C THR A 533 10.01 18.63 -18.60
N ARG A 534 10.99 19.50 -18.84
CA ARG A 534 10.72 20.94 -18.89
C ARG A 534 9.74 21.25 -20.03
N ALA A 535 8.79 22.14 -19.78
CA ALA A 535 7.80 22.58 -20.77
C ALA A 535 8.48 23.26 -21.98
N GLY A 536 9.59 23.96 -21.72
CA GLY A 536 10.35 24.65 -22.76
C GLY A 536 9.64 25.88 -23.31
N GLY A 537 10.33 26.59 -24.20
CA GLY A 537 9.72 27.66 -25.01
C GLY A 537 9.27 27.08 -26.35
N TYR A 538 7.98 27.13 -26.66
CA TYR A 538 7.46 26.78 -27.98
C TYR A 538 7.05 28.04 -28.75
N ASP A 539 7.37 28.10 -30.05
CA ASP A 539 6.94 29.11 -31.04
C ASP A 539 6.80 30.55 -30.49
N GLU A 540 5.59 30.91 -30.08
CA GLU A 540 5.20 32.24 -29.63
C GLU A 540 5.83 32.63 -28.28
N ILE A 541 6.11 31.68 -27.39
CA ILE A 541 6.79 31.94 -26.11
C ILE A 541 8.25 32.34 -26.35
N LEU A 542 8.97 31.68 -27.27
CA LEU A 542 10.34 32.08 -27.62
C LEU A 542 10.37 33.43 -28.34
N GLU A 543 9.37 33.71 -29.18
CA GLU A 543 9.22 35.03 -29.81
C GLU A 543 8.98 36.12 -28.77
N LEU A 544 8.10 35.85 -27.80
CA LEU A 544 7.78 36.76 -26.70
C LEU A 544 9.01 37.00 -25.82
N GLU A 545 9.68 35.94 -25.34
CA GLU A 545 10.90 36.02 -24.54
C GLU A 545 11.97 36.87 -25.23
N GLY A 546 12.29 36.55 -26.48
CA GLY A 546 13.31 37.28 -27.23
C GLY A 546 12.92 38.73 -27.53
N ALA A 547 11.62 39.05 -27.60
CA ALA A 547 11.16 40.44 -27.72
C ALA A 547 11.27 41.20 -26.39
N ILE A 548 10.98 40.54 -25.25
CA ILE A 548 11.10 41.13 -23.92
C ILE A 548 12.57 41.42 -23.59
N GLN A 549 13.47 40.46 -23.80
CA GLN A 549 14.92 40.62 -23.58
C GLN A 549 15.47 41.81 -24.39
N LYS A 550 15.11 41.91 -25.68
CA LYS A 550 15.49 43.06 -26.54
C LYS A 550 14.94 44.38 -26.03
N TYR A 551 13.72 44.41 -25.50
CA TYR A 551 13.13 45.61 -24.92
C TYR A 551 13.91 46.06 -23.67
N MET A 552 14.23 45.12 -22.78
CA MET A 552 14.98 45.38 -21.54
C MET A 552 16.41 45.86 -21.85
N ASP A 553 17.09 45.25 -22.83
CA ASP A 553 18.42 45.66 -23.28
C ASP A 553 18.44 47.05 -23.93
N ALA A 554 17.46 47.35 -24.79
CA ALA A 554 17.32 48.66 -25.40
C ALA A 554 17.11 49.76 -24.34
N GLY A 555 16.44 49.43 -23.22
CA GLY A 555 16.30 50.29 -22.04
C GLY A 555 17.65 50.60 -21.39
N THR A 556 18.46 49.58 -21.10
CA THR A 556 19.78 49.74 -20.49
C THR A 556 20.77 50.50 -21.39
N GLN A 557 20.70 50.29 -22.71
CA GLN A 557 21.58 50.91 -23.69
C GLN A 557 21.13 52.33 -24.12
N GLY A 558 20.00 52.82 -23.61
CA GLY A 558 19.48 54.16 -23.94
C GLY A 558 18.95 54.31 -25.37
N GLN A 559 18.54 53.23 -26.02
CA GLN A 559 18.04 53.22 -27.40
C GLN A 559 16.53 53.48 -27.47
N ALA A 560 16.11 54.73 -27.26
CA ALA A 560 14.70 55.09 -27.11
C ALA A 560 13.81 54.72 -28.32
N GLU A 561 14.27 54.98 -29.56
CA GLU A 561 13.48 54.67 -30.78
C GLU A 561 13.28 53.16 -30.95
N SER A 562 14.34 52.37 -30.80
CA SER A 562 14.27 50.90 -30.83
C SER A 562 13.33 50.37 -29.75
N ARG A 563 13.40 50.92 -28.53
CA ARG A 563 12.58 50.49 -27.39
C ARG A 563 11.08 50.70 -27.65
N SER A 564 10.68 51.84 -28.22
CA SER A 564 9.28 52.08 -28.59
C SER A 564 8.77 51.15 -29.69
N MET A 565 9.61 50.84 -30.69
CA MET A 565 9.24 49.89 -31.74
C MET A 565 9.06 48.47 -31.19
N ILE A 566 9.93 48.03 -30.27
CA ILE A 566 9.84 46.71 -29.64
C ILE A 566 8.60 46.64 -28.73
N LEU A 567 8.27 47.71 -28.00
CA LEU A 567 7.07 47.77 -27.16
C LEU A 567 5.79 47.57 -27.98
N ALA A 568 5.69 48.20 -29.16
CA ALA A 568 4.56 47.99 -30.06
C ALA A 568 4.47 46.53 -30.53
N LYS A 569 5.61 45.90 -30.84
CA LYS A 569 5.66 44.47 -31.19
C LYS A 569 5.24 43.58 -30.01
N LEU A 570 5.67 43.88 -28.80
CA LEU A 570 5.29 43.13 -27.59
C LEU A 570 3.77 43.15 -27.37
N ARG A 571 3.11 44.30 -27.57
CA ARG A 571 1.65 44.40 -27.48
C ARG A 571 0.93 43.55 -28.54
N GLU A 572 1.48 43.47 -29.75
CA GLU A 572 0.96 42.58 -30.81
C GLU A 572 1.07 41.10 -30.39
N ILE A 573 2.23 40.69 -29.86
CA ILE A 573 2.45 39.31 -29.41
C ILE A 573 1.53 38.97 -28.23
N VAL A 574 1.50 39.81 -27.18
CA VAL A 574 0.63 39.61 -25.99
C VAL A 574 -0.85 39.59 -26.38
N GLY A 575 -1.27 40.45 -27.31
CA GLY A 575 -2.65 40.46 -27.80
C GLY A 575 -3.03 39.20 -28.56
N ARG A 576 -2.12 38.67 -29.39
CA ARG A 576 -2.31 37.40 -30.12
C ARG A 576 -2.37 36.19 -29.18
N MET A 577 -1.55 36.19 -28.14
CA MET A 577 -1.50 35.13 -27.12
C MET A 577 -2.58 35.27 -26.04
N GLU A 578 -3.41 36.31 -26.10
CA GLU A 578 -4.47 36.63 -25.13
C GLU A 578 -3.98 36.83 -23.67
N LEU A 579 -2.71 37.20 -23.47
CA LEU A 579 -2.06 37.29 -22.15
C LEU A 579 -2.42 38.54 -21.33
N TYR A 580 -3.24 39.45 -21.87
CA TYR A 580 -3.64 40.67 -21.16
C TYR A 580 -4.36 40.37 -19.83
N SER A 581 -5.19 39.33 -19.78
CA SER A 581 -5.86 38.88 -18.56
C SER A 581 -4.88 38.36 -17.52
N ASP A 582 -3.89 37.58 -17.95
CA ASP A 582 -2.85 36.99 -17.08
C ASP A 582 -1.97 38.09 -16.48
N MET A 583 -1.69 39.13 -17.25
CA MET A 583 -1.02 40.36 -16.80
C MET A 583 -1.93 41.30 -15.97
N LYS A 584 -3.23 41.01 -15.85
CA LYS A 584 -4.23 41.89 -15.20
C LYS A 584 -4.30 43.30 -15.82
N LEU A 585 -4.08 43.40 -17.12
CA LEU A 585 -4.14 44.64 -17.90
C LEU A 585 -5.34 44.63 -18.87
N ASP A 586 -5.87 45.82 -19.18
CA ASP A 586 -6.83 45.99 -20.27
C ASP A 586 -6.08 46.08 -21.61
N PRO A 587 -6.55 45.44 -22.71
CA PRO A 587 -5.93 45.58 -24.02
C PRO A 587 -5.74 47.04 -24.49
N GLY A 588 -6.59 47.95 -24.02
CA GLY A 588 -6.54 49.39 -24.24
C GLY A 588 -5.65 50.19 -23.29
N CYS A 589 -4.83 49.54 -22.44
CA CYS A 589 -3.93 50.23 -21.52
C CYS A 589 -2.93 51.15 -22.25
N THR A 590 -2.39 52.14 -21.56
CA THR A 590 -1.34 53.01 -22.12
C THR A 590 -0.02 52.26 -22.26
N ASP A 591 0.91 52.79 -23.07
CA ASP A 591 2.25 52.22 -23.21
C ASP A 591 3.04 52.26 -21.90
N ALA A 592 2.76 53.23 -21.02
CA ALA A 592 3.37 53.32 -19.70
C ALA A 592 2.86 52.19 -18.79
N GLU A 593 1.54 51.99 -18.71
CA GLU A 593 0.92 50.91 -17.93
C GLU A 593 1.36 49.53 -18.44
N PHE A 594 1.50 49.35 -19.76
CA PHE A 594 2.01 48.10 -20.33
C PHE A 594 3.50 47.88 -19.99
N ALA A 595 4.31 48.95 -20.05
CA ALA A 595 5.73 48.88 -19.74
C ALA A 595 6.02 48.53 -18.26
N GLU A 596 5.13 48.90 -17.34
CA GLU A 596 5.23 48.57 -15.91
C GLU A 596 5.14 47.06 -15.65
N GLY A 597 4.45 46.29 -16.51
CA GLY A 597 4.29 44.83 -16.36
C GLY A 597 5.26 43.98 -17.17
N ILE A 598 6.28 44.55 -17.81
CA ILE A 598 7.20 43.80 -18.67
C ILE A 598 8.11 42.86 -17.87
N ASP A 599 8.57 43.30 -16.70
CA ASP A 599 9.41 42.49 -15.83
C ASP A 599 8.61 41.27 -15.31
N ASP A 600 7.39 41.50 -14.83
CA ASP A 600 6.45 40.43 -14.44
C ASP A 600 6.14 39.46 -15.60
N LEU A 601 6.01 39.98 -16.83
CA LEU A 601 5.78 39.15 -18.01
C LEU A 601 7.00 38.30 -18.36
N TYR A 602 8.22 38.83 -18.19
CA TYR A 602 9.45 38.06 -18.36
C TYR A 602 9.52 36.93 -17.34
N ASP A 603 9.28 37.24 -16.07
CA ASP A 603 9.34 36.29 -14.97
C ASP A 603 8.32 35.15 -15.19
N TYR A 604 7.10 35.50 -15.62
CA TYR A 604 6.08 34.51 -15.99
C TYR A 604 6.54 33.62 -17.15
N VAL A 605 7.16 34.17 -18.20
CA VAL A 605 7.68 33.40 -19.33
C VAL A 605 8.77 32.43 -18.89
N VAL A 606 9.71 32.88 -18.06
CA VAL A 606 10.77 32.03 -17.49
C VAL A 606 10.16 30.92 -16.62
N GLU A 607 9.17 31.23 -15.78
CA GLU A 607 8.45 30.24 -14.97
C GLU A 607 7.75 29.18 -15.82
N VAL A 608 6.99 29.60 -16.83
CA VAL A 608 6.26 28.69 -17.73
C VAL A 608 7.22 27.75 -18.45
N LYS A 609 8.32 28.29 -18.99
CA LYS A 609 9.37 27.50 -19.66
C LYS A 609 10.01 26.48 -18.72
N GLY A 610 10.26 26.88 -17.48
CA GLY A 610 10.90 26.06 -16.46
C GLY A 610 9.97 25.05 -15.77
N ASN A 611 8.67 25.04 -16.05
CA ASN A 611 7.75 24.08 -15.41
C ASN A 611 8.00 22.64 -15.87
N LEU A 612 7.90 21.69 -14.95
CA LEU A 612 7.96 20.27 -15.28
C LEU A 612 6.56 19.76 -15.63
N ILE A 613 6.43 19.17 -16.82
CA ILE A 613 5.22 18.53 -17.33
C ILE A 613 5.50 17.07 -17.66
N LYS A 614 4.45 16.25 -17.73
CA LYS A 614 4.58 14.85 -18.14
C LYS A 614 4.79 14.78 -19.65
N ASP A 615 5.83 14.08 -20.09
CA ASP A 615 6.05 13.77 -21.50
C ASP A 615 5.57 12.35 -21.83
N GLY A 616 4.25 12.23 -22.03
CA GLY A 616 3.60 10.95 -22.32
C GLY A 616 3.18 10.15 -21.09
N LEU A 617 3.29 8.83 -21.19
CA LEU A 617 2.81 7.87 -20.20
C LEU A 617 3.92 6.87 -19.85
N HIS A 618 3.91 6.36 -18.61
CA HIS A 618 4.79 5.25 -18.24
C HIS A 618 4.29 3.94 -18.87
N ILE A 619 5.21 3.03 -19.19
CA ILE A 619 4.91 1.66 -19.60
C ILE A 619 5.55 0.72 -18.58
N LEU A 620 4.75 -0.17 -17.99
CA LEU A 620 5.22 -1.04 -16.90
C LEU A 620 6.41 -1.90 -17.37
N GLY A 621 7.48 -1.86 -16.57
CA GLY A 621 8.72 -2.60 -16.84
C GLY A 621 9.66 -1.95 -17.86
N VAL A 622 9.34 -0.75 -18.36
CA VAL A 622 10.17 -0.01 -19.31
C VAL A 622 10.76 1.24 -18.62
N PRO A 623 12.07 1.27 -18.32
CA PRO A 623 12.72 2.49 -17.84
C PRO A 623 12.82 3.53 -18.97
N PRO A 624 12.92 4.82 -18.65
CA PRO A 624 13.19 5.84 -19.67
C PRO A 624 14.57 5.64 -20.29
N GLU A 625 14.69 5.97 -21.58
CA GLU A 625 15.93 5.87 -22.36
C GLU A 625 16.20 7.18 -23.13
N GLY A 626 17.45 7.39 -23.55
CA GLY A 626 17.83 8.56 -24.35
C GLY A 626 17.47 9.89 -23.69
N ASP A 627 16.89 10.82 -24.45
CA ASP A 627 16.52 12.16 -23.93
C ASP A 627 15.54 12.09 -22.76
N LEU A 628 14.62 11.11 -22.73
CA LEU A 628 13.69 10.93 -21.61
C LEU A 628 14.41 10.54 -20.32
N MET A 629 15.49 9.77 -20.42
CA MET A 629 16.34 9.45 -19.26
C MET A 629 17.07 10.71 -18.78
N ALA A 630 17.59 11.53 -19.70
CA ALA A 630 18.25 12.77 -19.35
C ALA A 630 17.30 13.74 -18.61
N GLU A 631 16.08 13.94 -19.12
CA GLU A 631 15.06 14.77 -18.46
C GLU A 631 14.59 14.17 -17.12
N SER A 632 14.55 12.84 -17.00
CA SER A 632 14.24 12.17 -15.73
C SER A 632 15.31 12.44 -14.68
N VAL A 633 16.59 12.31 -15.03
CA VAL A 633 17.72 12.61 -14.14
C VAL A 633 17.71 14.10 -13.75
N TYR A 634 17.50 14.98 -14.73
CA TYR A 634 17.36 16.42 -14.47
C TYR A 634 16.24 16.71 -13.46
N SER A 635 15.05 16.14 -13.70
CA SER A 635 13.89 16.35 -12.82
C SER A 635 14.11 15.83 -11.40
N LEU A 636 14.75 14.67 -11.25
CA LEU A 636 15.08 14.08 -9.94
C LEU A 636 16.15 14.88 -9.18
N THR A 637 17.07 15.53 -9.89
CA THR A 637 18.20 16.27 -9.31
C THR A 637 17.98 17.78 -9.24
N ARG A 638 16.78 18.25 -9.61
CA ARG A 638 16.39 19.66 -9.61
C ARG A 638 16.33 20.29 -8.22
N LEU A 639 16.07 19.49 -7.18
CA LEU A 639 15.94 19.93 -5.80
C LEU A 639 17.05 19.32 -4.94
N ASP A 640 17.36 19.99 -3.83
CA ASP A 640 18.30 19.49 -2.83
C ASP A 640 17.71 18.24 -2.16
N ASN A 641 18.55 17.24 -1.91
CA ASN A 641 18.17 16.00 -1.23
C ASN A 641 18.91 15.88 0.11
N GLY A 642 18.28 16.40 1.17
CA GLY A 642 18.92 16.52 2.48
C GLY A 642 20.13 17.46 2.39
N ASP A 643 21.32 16.95 2.71
CA ASP A 643 22.57 17.71 2.64
C ASP A 643 23.20 17.71 1.24
N VAL A 644 22.63 16.99 0.27
CA VAL A 644 23.12 16.95 -1.12
C VAL A 644 22.47 18.08 -1.93
N PRO A 645 23.24 19.05 -2.45
CA PRO A 645 22.68 20.15 -3.24
C PRO A 645 22.12 19.65 -4.58
N SER A 646 21.14 20.37 -5.11
CA SER A 646 20.62 20.19 -6.46
C SER A 646 21.72 20.32 -7.51
N LEU A 647 21.52 19.67 -8.66
CA LEU A 647 22.44 19.74 -9.79
C LEU A 647 22.56 21.19 -10.29
N ARG A 648 21.42 21.84 -10.54
CA ARG A 648 21.35 23.26 -10.93
C ARG A 648 22.01 24.19 -9.92
N GLY A 649 21.89 23.91 -8.62
CA GLY A 649 22.55 24.68 -7.57
C GLY A 649 24.06 24.53 -7.61
N SER A 650 24.54 23.31 -7.86
CA SER A 650 25.97 23.01 -7.98
C SER A 650 26.58 23.66 -9.22
N VAL A 651 25.91 23.56 -10.38
CA VAL A 651 26.36 24.17 -11.64
C VAL A 651 26.32 25.71 -11.57
N ALA A 652 25.25 26.30 -11.06
CA ALA A 652 25.17 27.74 -10.81
C ALA A 652 26.32 28.21 -9.90
N GLY A 653 26.58 27.48 -8.81
CA GLY A 653 27.68 27.78 -7.90
C GLY A 653 29.06 27.73 -8.57
N CYS A 654 29.30 26.78 -9.48
CA CYS A 654 30.52 26.74 -10.28
C CYS A 654 30.66 27.92 -11.25
N LEU A 655 29.55 28.45 -11.74
CA LEU A 655 29.51 29.65 -12.58
C LEU A 655 29.58 30.96 -11.75
N GLY A 656 29.50 30.87 -10.42
CA GLY A 656 29.57 32.01 -9.51
C GLY A 656 28.23 32.67 -9.20
N TYR A 657 27.13 31.96 -9.41
CA TYR A 657 25.76 32.43 -9.13
C TYR A 657 25.09 31.62 -8.02
N ASP A 658 24.12 32.23 -7.35
CA ASP A 658 23.21 31.55 -6.43
C ASP A 658 21.91 31.20 -7.17
N ILE A 659 21.57 29.90 -7.22
CA ILE A 659 20.40 29.43 -7.97
C ILE A 659 19.07 29.99 -7.42
N GLN A 660 18.98 30.25 -6.12
CA GLN A 660 17.77 30.79 -5.51
C GLN A 660 17.59 32.27 -5.87
N GLU A 661 18.68 33.04 -5.97
CA GLU A 661 18.63 34.43 -6.44
C GLU A 661 18.19 34.50 -7.91
N LEU A 662 18.68 33.61 -8.76
CA LEU A 662 18.30 33.56 -10.18
C LEU A 662 16.81 33.25 -10.38
N ILE A 663 16.25 32.36 -9.56
CA ILE A 663 14.84 31.95 -9.65
C ILE A 663 13.91 32.99 -9.03
N ALA A 664 14.34 33.67 -7.96
CA ALA A 664 13.50 34.59 -7.22
C ALA A 664 13.20 35.89 -7.99
N ASP A 665 14.10 36.31 -8.89
CA ASP A 665 13.98 37.54 -9.67
C ASP A 665 14.62 37.36 -11.07
N PRO A 666 13.96 36.64 -12.00
CA PRO A 666 14.52 36.37 -13.34
C PRO A 666 14.79 37.63 -14.17
N SER A 667 13.98 38.68 -14.00
CA SER A 667 14.07 39.96 -14.71
C SER A 667 15.15 40.89 -14.17
N ALA A 668 15.66 40.67 -12.95
CA ALA A 668 16.86 41.33 -12.47
C ALA A 668 18.11 40.94 -13.30
N ARG A 669 19.14 41.78 -13.19
CA ARG A 669 20.43 41.55 -13.88
C ARG A 669 21.50 41.04 -12.93
N ALA A 670 22.20 40.02 -13.37
CA ALA A 670 23.38 39.49 -12.72
C ALA A 670 24.56 40.47 -12.82
N ALA A 671 25.65 40.19 -12.09
CA ALA A 671 26.83 41.06 -12.01
C ALA A 671 27.54 41.28 -13.37
N ASP A 672 27.34 40.39 -14.34
CA ASP A 672 27.87 40.49 -15.70
C ASP A 672 26.95 41.28 -16.65
N GLY A 673 25.78 41.71 -16.17
CA GLY A 673 24.80 42.50 -16.90
C GLY A 673 23.75 41.69 -17.67
N ARG A 674 23.81 40.36 -17.68
CA ARG A 674 22.74 39.51 -18.26
C ARG A 674 21.53 39.45 -17.34
N LEU A 675 20.35 39.15 -17.87
CA LEU A 675 19.17 38.85 -17.06
C LEU A 675 19.39 37.54 -16.32
N ASN A 676 18.88 37.44 -15.09
CA ASN A 676 18.97 36.23 -14.29
C ASN A 676 18.34 35.03 -15.01
N GLY A 677 17.24 35.24 -15.74
CA GLY A 677 16.64 34.20 -16.60
C GLY A 677 17.57 33.70 -17.72
N GLU A 678 18.41 34.56 -18.30
CA GLU A 678 19.40 34.14 -19.31
C GLU A 678 20.53 33.32 -18.68
N VAL A 679 20.92 33.66 -17.45
CA VAL A 679 21.90 32.88 -16.67
C VAL A 679 21.31 31.53 -16.28
N LEU A 680 20.03 31.49 -15.91
CA LEU A 680 19.31 30.25 -15.60
C LEU A 680 19.29 29.30 -16.82
N ASP A 681 19.00 29.81 -18.01
CA ASP A 681 19.07 29.03 -19.26
C ASP A 681 20.47 28.45 -19.51
N GLU A 682 21.53 29.20 -19.21
CA GLU A 682 22.90 28.69 -19.32
C GLU A 682 23.15 27.54 -18.33
N VAL A 683 22.75 27.71 -17.06
CA VAL A 683 22.86 26.67 -16.03
C VAL A 683 22.13 25.40 -16.48
N GLU A 684 20.89 25.53 -16.93
CA GLU A 684 20.08 24.40 -17.38
C GLU A 684 20.63 23.71 -18.63
N GLY A 685 21.25 24.47 -19.54
CA GLY A 685 21.97 23.92 -20.69
C GLY A 685 23.17 23.10 -20.25
N ARG A 686 23.95 23.60 -19.29
CA ARG A 686 25.11 22.90 -18.72
C ARG A 686 24.73 21.64 -17.95
N ASP A 687 23.64 21.69 -17.19
CA ASP A 687 23.09 20.50 -16.51
C ASP A 687 22.77 19.41 -17.51
N THR A 688 22.13 19.77 -18.62
CA THR A 688 21.73 18.83 -19.68
C THR A 688 22.95 18.21 -20.38
N GLU A 689 23.98 19.03 -20.66
CA GLU A 689 25.26 18.55 -21.20
C GLU A 689 25.93 17.56 -20.24
N LEU A 690 26.02 17.91 -18.96
CA LEU A 690 26.65 17.09 -17.93
C LEU A 690 25.93 15.75 -17.74
N ILE A 691 24.59 15.76 -17.70
CA ILE A 691 23.79 14.53 -17.60
C ILE A 691 24.06 13.62 -18.81
N ARG A 692 24.12 14.17 -20.02
CA ARG A 692 24.43 13.39 -21.23
C ARG A 692 25.83 12.81 -21.19
N GLU A 693 26.82 13.57 -20.75
CA GLU A 693 28.19 13.06 -20.56
C GLU A 693 28.25 11.94 -19.52
N MET A 694 27.51 12.07 -18.40
CA MET A 694 27.37 11.01 -17.40
C MET A 694 26.70 9.77 -17.99
N MET A 695 25.64 9.92 -18.77
CA MET A 695 24.96 8.81 -19.44
C MET A 695 25.88 8.07 -20.41
N ASP A 696 26.64 8.80 -21.23
CA ASP A 696 27.62 8.23 -22.17
C ASP A 696 28.74 7.47 -21.43
N ALA A 697 29.08 7.90 -20.22
CA ALA A 697 30.02 7.22 -19.33
C ALA A 697 29.40 6.07 -18.52
N GLY A 698 28.08 5.84 -18.60
CA GLY A 698 27.37 4.83 -17.81
C GLY A 698 27.16 5.18 -16.34
N PHE A 699 27.16 6.48 -16.01
CA PHE A 699 27.08 7.04 -14.66
C PHE A 699 28.22 6.62 -13.72
N ASP A 700 29.39 6.27 -14.28
CA ASP A 700 30.64 5.99 -13.52
C ASP A 700 31.34 7.28 -13.05
#